data_AF-A0A673K555-F1
#
_entry.id   AF-A0A673K555-F1
#
_cell.length_a   1.000
_cell.length_b   1.000
_cell.length_c   1.000
_cell.angle_alpha   90.00
_cell.angle_beta   90.00
_cell.angle_gamma   90.00
#
_symmetry.space_group_name_H-M   'P 1'
#
loop_
_entity.id
_entity.type
_entity.pdbx_description
1 polymer ?
#
loop_
_entity_poly.entity_id
_entity_poly.type
_entity_poly.pdbx_seq_one_letter_code
_entity_poly.pdbx_strand_id
1 'polypeptide(L)'
;MDVYDPQTLGIVVFGGFMVFSAIGITLVSTFSMKETSYEEALAKQRQDSGKIQPQRSDKKKKASEKKNKTKKKEEKPNGNLPEPEPEPILEPVVENSEPKTVPQVEPEPQPEPVPVPEPEPEVKPKPVVPEPAPKIVECPVPPTVSAVVPPLAPSPKEKKKKKVAKVELAPIKPVEVPEVVVKVEPVVAEVAVKASVAPAVAVPPKAEEPKTEAPTKKKSKKKAEPVATVETVNVPQPSPYKNLVSSLNSASFSESETQKLFEIISKKAGKDSWQLASQKGDPLAALKKQLEEKEKQLTAEQGNIAAAKTRVKELTKELSSAKSKMTSVETRMSSELSASGQEIAALQACMQASYQEHVKETQQLNSKIQSLQEQLENGPNAQLARLQQENSILRDALNQATSQAESRQNAELAKLRQDCVRLNRELKERTAAQHAEEERRKTLETKMAAAEEQLAQTKASHVEAEQALQKKLDRISEELCEVQHGSTIFQAQVDAAKEQAKTLTELQERMRATETELKDRYEELEILRAQLSQTTTVTEEKPSVETEATAQKEVEQLRSSLKEREGQLTSLEAEFNQLREELVTVKRTQAEETQNRVNVADTEWREYTAEIDQLKTSLKEKEDLVASLQAQLEKMESFITVYLSLNPSISKLHLYPHLIVVCVQELREKNYAAVEALAAAERLSEERLSQAKAAQSETEQQLSSFQTDTRSAFQKLFPHISIDTHQSNWLEAFTHEAQMTLTHSQQSPAEQQHTVSSSDSTDLQKKLALSEESQRSLNAECEQYRSTLSETESMLKVLQESVEDGELECKSKILDAEQQKQAALDQVKVLKETIEKMNVERQDTDQLKGQVMLLEAQLEKQLESITISQTYAEEMSQLKALLSETQVQLVSANSEAQQQRAELSLVSLTSVLCVFFYLCPYQERLEKEKKLTRDLGQVATKLQQLLKSTQEELDQEKETMKNLQEQLHGKVHYKHFPDNHKCRAVNLC
;
A
#
# COMPACT_ATOMS: atom_id res chain seq x y z
N MET A 1 13.14 36.44 -29.12
CA MET A 1 11.99 35.98 -29.91
C MET A 1 10.99 35.46 -28.91
N ASP A 2 9.77 35.99 -28.91
CA ASP A 2 8.75 35.59 -27.94
C ASP A 2 8.18 34.22 -28.27
N VAL A 3 8.07 33.37 -27.24
CA VAL A 3 7.66 31.96 -27.36
C VAL A 3 6.14 31.81 -27.56
N TYR A 4 5.41 32.93 -27.62
CA TYR A 4 3.95 33.01 -27.71
C TYR A 4 3.42 33.58 -29.04
N ASP A 5 4.28 33.76 -30.05
CA ASP A 5 3.83 34.01 -31.42
C ASP A 5 3.14 32.75 -31.99
N PRO A 6 1.87 32.83 -32.44
CA PRO A 6 1.15 31.69 -32.99
C PRO A 6 1.76 31.13 -34.28
N GLN A 7 2.51 31.94 -35.07
CA GLN A 7 3.20 31.42 -36.26
C GLN A 7 4.39 30.54 -35.86
N THR A 8 5.22 31.01 -34.92
CA THR A 8 6.33 30.25 -34.33
C THR A 8 5.84 28.97 -33.65
N LEU A 9 4.75 29.05 -32.86
CA LEU A 9 4.15 27.87 -32.24
C LEU A 9 3.64 26.86 -33.28
N GLY A 10 2.97 27.34 -34.34
CA GLY A 10 2.54 26.50 -35.47
C GLY A 10 3.70 25.78 -36.16
N ILE A 11 4.81 26.48 -36.41
CA ILE A 11 6.02 25.91 -37.02
C ILE A 11 6.65 24.83 -36.11
N VAL A 12 6.69 25.03 -34.79
CA VAL A 12 7.22 24.04 -33.84
C VAL A 12 6.33 22.79 -33.79
N VAL A 13 5.00 22.95 -33.76
CA VAL A 13 4.06 21.81 -33.71
C VAL A 13 4.07 21.02 -35.02
N PHE A 14 4.02 21.68 -36.18
CA PHE A 14 4.10 21.00 -37.48
C PHE A 14 5.47 20.38 -37.73
N GLY A 15 6.56 21.05 -37.32
CA GLY A 15 7.93 20.51 -37.40
C GLY A 15 8.08 19.25 -36.57
N GLY A 16 7.59 19.25 -35.32
CA GLY A 16 7.54 18.07 -34.47
C GLY A 16 6.75 16.93 -35.10
N PHE A 17 5.53 17.19 -35.57
CA PHE A 17 4.68 16.15 -36.19
C PHE A 17 5.30 15.56 -37.47
N MET A 18 5.98 16.38 -38.27
CA MET A 18 6.68 15.93 -39.48
C MET A 18 7.90 15.06 -39.14
N VAL A 19 8.66 15.39 -38.09
CA VAL A 19 9.78 14.57 -37.60
C VAL A 19 9.28 13.23 -37.03
N PHE A 20 8.23 13.22 -36.21
CA PHE A 20 7.63 11.97 -35.72
C PHE A 20 7.06 11.11 -36.86
N SER A 21 6.48 11.73 -37.89
CA SER A 21 6.02 11.02 -39.09
C SER A 21 7.18 10.38 -39.87
N ALA A 22 8.31 11.09 -40.03
CA ALA A 22 9.50 10.53 -40.69
C ALA A 22 10.14 9.38 -39.88
N ILE A 23 10.16 9.48 -38.55
CA ILE A 23 10.59 8.39 -37.65
C ILE A 23 9.64 7.19 -37.78
N GLY A 24 8.32 7.41 -37.81
CA GLY A 24 7.33 6.34 -38.03
C GLY A 24 7.51 5.62 -39.37
N ILE A 25 7.68 6.37 -40.45
CA ILE A 25 7.90 5.81 -41.80
C ILE A 25 9.22 5.04 -41.89
N THR A 26 10.31 5.54 -41.28
CA THR A 26 11.60 4.83 -41.28
C THR A 26 11.59 3.58 -40.40
N LEU A 27 10.88 3.59 -39.26
CA LEU A 27 10.68 2.38 -38.44
C LEU A 27 9.85 1.32 -39.16
N VAL A 28 8.73 1.70 -39.79
CA VAL A 28 7.92 0.76 -40.59
C VAL A 28 8.72 0.22 -41.77
N SER A 29 9.43 1.07 -42.50
CA SER A 29 10.27 0.66 -43.65
C SER A 29 11.43 -0.27 -43.25
N THR A 30 12.06 -0.05 -42.09
CA THR A 30 13.14 -0.92 -41.60
C THR A 30 12.66 -2.26 -41.03
N PHE A 31 11.44 -2.32 -40.47
CA PHE A 31 10.84 -3.59 -40.02
C PHE A 31 10.24 -4.41 -41.17
N SER A 32 9.54 -3.77 -42.12
CA SER A 32 8.90 -4.47 -43.26
C SER A 32 9.86 -5.02 -44.33
N MET A 33 11.18 -4.85 -44.17
CA MET A 33 12.20 -5.40 -45.09
C MET A 33 13.09 -6.49 -44.46
N LYS A 34 12.67 -7.10 -43.33
CA LYS A 34 13.40 -8.21 -42.68
C LYS A 34 12.54 -9.42 -42.29
N GLU A 35 11.62 -9.82 -43.15
CA GLU A 35 10.96 -11.14 -43.06
C GLU A 35 11.68 -12.20 -43.92
N THR A 36 12.87 -12.64 -43.49
CA THR A 36 13.39 -13.93 -43.94
C THR A 36 12.61 -15.03 -43.22
N SER A 37 11.75 -15.74 -43.95
CA SER A 37 10.87 -16.75 -43.36
C SER A 37 11.63 -17.87 -42.66
N TYR A 38 11.09 -18.34 -41.53
CA TYR A 38 11.68 -19.42 -40.72
C TYR A 38 11.81 -20.74 -41.50
N GLU A 39 10.93 -20.98 -42.49
CA GLU A 39 11.03 -22.08 -43.45
C GLU A 39 12.27 -21.95 -44.37
N GLU A 40 12.61 -20.73 -44.80
CA GLU A 40 13.76 -20.50 -45.69
C GLU A 40 15.09 -20.75 -44.97
N ALA A 41 15.18 -20.36 -43.69
CA ALA A 41 16.33 -20.65 -42.84
C ALA A 41 16.53 -22.18 -42.65
N LEU A 42 15.44 -22.92 -42.37
CA LEU A 42 15.47 -24.38 -42.25
C LEU A 42 15.77 -25.10 -43.58
N ALA A 43 15.29 -24.57 -44.71
CA ALA A 43 15.63 -25.09 -46.03
C ALA A 43 17.13 -24.93 -46.32
N LYS A 44 17.72 -23.79 -45.97
CA LYS A 44 19.15 -23.50 -46.15
C LYS A 44 20.03 -24.40 -45.28
N GLN A 45 19.69 -24.53 -43.98
CA GLN A 45 20.41 -25.43 -43.06
C GLN A 45 20.42 -26.88 -43.55
N ARG A 46 19.30 -27.37 -44.12
CA ARG A 46 19.21 -28.71 -44.74
C ARG A 46 19.97 -28.84 -46.05
N GLN A 47 20.17 -27.75 -46.78
CA GLN A 47 20.93 -27.74 -48.03
C GLN A 47 22.44 -27.78 -47.78
N ASP A 48 22.91 -27.08 -46.75
CA ASP A 48 24.32 -27.03 -46.37
C ASP A 48 24.74 -28.28 -45.60
N SER A 49 23.88 -28.82 -44.71
CA SER A 49 24.12 -30.13 -44.07
C SER A 49 24.12 -31.31 -45.07
N GLY A 50 23.69 -31.08 -46.31
CA GLY A 50 23.72 -32.05 -47.41
C GLY A 50 25.01 -32.06 -48.23
N LYS A 51 26.01 -31.20 -47.91
CA LYS A 51 27.21 -31.01 -48.74
C LYS A 51 28.51 -30.84 -47.93
N ILE A 52 28.98 -31.93 -47.32
CA ILE A 52 30.41 -32.34 -47.29
C ILE A 52 30.48 -33.80 -46.81
N GLN A 53 30.62 -34.73 -47.76
CA GLN A 53 31.25 -36.04 -47.53
C GLN A 53 31.76 -36.60 -48.89
N PRO A 54 33.07 -36.68 -49.14
CA PRO A 54 33.61 -37.07 -50.44
C PRO A 54 33.62 -38.60 -50.65
N GLN A 55 32.51 -39.10 -51.17
CA GLN A 55 32.34 -40.28 -52.05
C GLN A 55 33.59 -41.13 -52.40
N ARG A 56 33.48 -42.46 -52.23
CA ARG A 56 34.08 -43.44 -53.17
C ARG A 56 33.06 -44.48 -53.65
N SER A 57 33.27 -44.89 -54.89
CA SER A 57 32.60 -45.87 -55.78
C SER A 57 32.18 -47.23 -55.15
N ASP A 58 31.28 -48.06 -55.71
CA ASP A 58 30.88 -48.18 -57.13
C ASP A 58 29.55 -48.96 -57.39
N LYS A 59 29.00 -48.84 -58.63
CA LYS A 59 28.16 -49.79 -59.40
C LYS A 59 27.02 -50.64 -58.74
N LYS A 60 25.77 -50.30 -59.16
CA LYS A 60 24.88 -51.12 -60.07
C LYS A 60 23.64 -51.88 -59.50
N LYS A 61 22.49 -51.66 -60.19
CA LYS A 61 21.23 -52.47 -60.32
C LYS A 61 20.09 -52.40 -59.24
N LYS A 62 19.04 -51.64 -59.60
CA LYS A 62 17.66 -52.10 -59.96
C LYS A 62 16.70 -52.74 -58.89
N ALA A 63 15.78 -51.90 -58.40
CA ALA A 63 14.30 -52.08 -58.30
C ALA A 63 13.56 -52.85 -57.16
N SER A 64 12.37 -52.29 -56.86
CA SER A 64 11.05 -52.88 -56.51
C SER A 64 10.72 -53.45 -55.10
N GLU A 65 9.73 -52.76 -54.49
CA GLU A 65 8.49 -53.27 -53.85
C GLU A 65 8.42 -53.97 -52.46
N LYS A 66 7.31 -53.63 -51.77
CA LYS A 66 6.43 -54.43 -50.88
C LYS A 66 6.88 -54.88 -49.47
N LYS A 67 6.28 -54.20 -48.49
CA LYS A 67 5.37 -54.74 -47.44
C LYS A 67 5.72 -56.05 -46.69
N ASN A 68 5.74 -55.90 -45.35
CA ASN A 68 5.02 -56.71 -44.35
C ASN A 68 5.60 -58.04 -43.78
N LYS A 69 5.76 -58.03 -42.43
CA LYS A 69 5.13 -58.96 -41.45
C LYS A 69 5.86 -60.24 -40.95
N THR A 70 6.67 -60.05 -39.89
CA THR A 70 6.45 -60.64 -38.52
C THR A 70 6.88 -62.10 -38.15
N LYS A 71 7.72 -62.17 -37.08
CA LYS A 71 7.90 -63.23 -36.03
C LYS A 71 8.64 -64.57 -36.29
N LYS A 72 9.66 -64.82 -35.42
CA LYS A 72 10.05 -66.07 -34.69
C LYS A 72 10.46 -67.33 -35.52
N LYS A 73 11.30 -68.28 -35.07
CA LYS A 73 11.99 -68.61 -33.79
C LYS A 73 13.14 -69.63 -34.08
N GLU A 74 14.16 -69.76 -33.21
CA GLU A 74 15.10 -70.93 -33.08
C GLU A 74 16.07 -71.25 -34.27
N GLU A 75 17.26 -71.86 -34.10
CA GLU A 75 18.09 -72.23 -32.92
C GLU A 75 19.63 -72.23 -33.23
N LYS A 76 20.46 -72.70 -32.27
CA LYS A 76 21.95 -72.76 -32.19
C LYS A 76 22.57 -73.94 -33.02
N PRO A 77 23.92 -74.20 -33.12
CA PRO A 77 25.02 -73.85 -32.17
C PRO A 77 26.45 -73.49 -32.72
N ASN A 78 27.36 -73.12 -31.79
CA ASN A 78 28.85 -72.97 -31.86
C ASN A 78 29.40 -71.89 -32.84
N GLY A 79 30.56 -71.23 -32.67
CA GLY A 79 31.72 -71.29 -31.74
C GLY A 79 33.03 -71.17 -32.58
N ASN A 80 34.07 -70.37 -32.29
CA ASN A 80 34.56 -69.76 -31.05
C ASN A 80 35.36 -68.42 -31.28
N LEU A 81 35.92 -67.84 -30.20
CA LEU A 81 36.61 -66.53 -29.99
C LEU A 81 38.05 -66.39 -30.63
N PRO A 82 38.73 -65.19 -30.71
CA PRO A 82 39.14 -64.32 -29.56
C PRO A 82 39.12 -62.75 -29.71
N GLU A 83 39.47 -62.11 -28.58
CA GLU A 83 39.56 -60.68 -28.14
C GLU A 83 40.86 -59.93 -28.56
N PRO A 84 41.19 -58.67 -28.13
CA PRO A 84 40.61 -57.75 -27.10
C PRO A 84 40.04 -56.42 -27.71
N GLU A 85 39.87 -55.22 -27.09
CA GLU A 85 40.17 -54.50 -25.80
C GLU A 85 39.04 -53.41 -25.59
N PRO A 86 38.97 -52.40 -24.66
CA PRO A 86 39.96 -51.74 -23.76
C PRO A 86 39.48 -51.37 -22.31
N GLU A 87 40.25 -50.56 -21.56
CA GLU A 87 39.94 -49.90 -20.25
C GLU A 87 39.82 -48.34 -20.40
N PRO A 88 39.61 -47.50 -19.34
CA PRO A 88 39.12 -47.71 -17.96
C PRO A 88 37.91 -46.80 -17.56
N ILE A 89 37.35 -47.00 -16.36
CA ILE A 89 36.37 -46.11 -15.68
C ILE A 89 36.74 -46.01 -14.18
N LEU A 90 36.42 -44.88 -13.50
CA LEU A 90 36.52 -44.72 -12.04
C LEU A 90 35.15 -44.61 -11.37
N GLU A 91 35.04 -45.14 -10.15
CA GLU A 91 33.79 -45.34 -9.40
C GLU A 91 33.52 -44.30 -8.28
N PRO A 92 32.26 -44.09 -7.88
CA PRO A 92 31.88 -43.50 -6.59
C PRO A 92 31.15 -44.50 -5.65
N VAL A 93 31.59 -44.61 -4.39
CA VAL A 93 31.08 -45.55 -3.35
C VAL A 93 31.14 -44.85 -1.96
N VAL A 94 30.16 -44.79 -1.02
CA VAL A 94 28.90 -45.51 -0.67
C VAL A 94 29.08 -46.63 0.40
N GLU A 95 28.53 -46.61 1.63
CA GLU A 95 27.84 -45.57 2.43
C GLU A 95 27.64 -46.07 3.92
N ASN A 96 27.17 -45.17 4.80
CA ASN A 96 26.12 -45.39 5.84
C ASN A 96 26.46 -45.73 7.34
N SER A 97 25.66 -45.07 8.20
CA SER A 97 25.14 -45.47 9.53
C SER A 97 25.89 -45.18 10.87
N GLU A 98 25.06 -44.72 11.82
CA GLU A 98 25.30 -44.24 13.20
C GLU A 98 25.15 -45.39 14.25
N PRO A 99 25.43 -45.25 15.58
CA PRO A 99 24.98 -44.10 16.41
C PRO A 99 25.77 -43.67 17.70
N LYS A 100 25.48 -42.42 18.12
CA LYS A 100 25.30 -41.96 19.54
C LYS A 100 26.51 -41.55 20.42
N THR A 101 26.78 -40.23 20.44
CA THR A 101 27.06 -39.36 21.64
C THR A 101 28.35 -39.68 22.46
N VAL A 102 29.35 -38.81 22.64
CA VAL A 102 29.40 -37.35 22.98
C VAL A 102 30.57 -36.65 22.25
N PRO A 103 30.45 -35.39 21.79
CA PRO A 103 31.57 -34.64 21.18
C PRO A 103 32.27 -33.64 22.12
N GLN A 104 33.61 -33.51 22.03
CA GLN A 104 34.37 -32.38 22.61
C GLN A 104 35.71 -32.11 21.88
N VAL A 105 35.74 -31.04 21.05
CA VAL A 105 36.87 -30.09 20.78
C VAL A 105 38.19 -30.63 20.15
N GLU A 106 38.40 -30.28 18.85
CA GLU A 106 39.62 -29.75 18.15
C GLU A 106 41.05 -30.36 18.33
N PRO A 107 42.06 -29.97 17.50
CA PRO A 107 42.07 -29.33 16.15
C PRO A 107 43.00 -30.04 15.12
N GLU A 108 42.99 -29.58 13.86
CA GLU A 108 44.09 -29.75 12.87
C GLU A 108 44.20 -28.51 11.94
N PRO A 109 45.32 -28.28 11.21
CA PRO A 109 45.86 -26.92 11.05
C PRO A 109 45.78 -26.29 9.64
N GLN A 110 46.09 -24.99 9.58
CA GLN A 110 46.37 -24.24 8.35
C GLN A 110 47.90 -24.15 8.09
N PRO A 111 48.35 -24.21 6.82
CA PRO A 111 49.66 -23.70 6.41
C PRO A 111 49.58 -22.22 5.96
N GLU A 112 50.55 -21.40 6.37
CA GLU A 112 50.71 -19.98 6.00
C GLU A 112 51.86 -19.75 4.97
N PRO A 113 52.23 -18.52 4.51
CA PRO A 113 52.67 -18.24 3.13
C PRO A 113 54.20 -17.92 2.97
N VAL A 114 54.56 -16.82 2.23
CA VAL A 114 55.90 -16.14 2.02
C VAL A 114 56.52 -16.31 0.60
N PRO A 115 57.12 -15.31 -0.12
CA PRO A 115 56.89 -13.83 -0.16
C PRO A 115 57.16 -13.03 -1.52
N VAL A 116 56.67 -11.77 -1.61
CA VAL A 116 57.32 -10.46 -2.03
C VAL A 116 58.42 -10.40 -3.14
N PRO A 117 58.33 -9.53 -4.21
CA PRO A 117 58.95 -8.17 -4.19
C PRO A 117 58.32 -6.99 -5.02
N GLU A 118 58.76 -5.76 -4.69
CA GLU A 118 58.57 -4.40 -5.32
C GLU A 118 59.62 -4.09 -6.46
N PRO A 119 59.68 -2.92 -7.17
CA PRO A 119 59.12 -1.55 -6.93
C PRO A 119 58.57 -0.72 -8.15
N GLU A 120 58.41 0.60 -7.95
CA GLU A 120 58.13 1.80 -8.82
C GLU A 120 58.77 1.89 -10.25
N PRO A 121 58.46 2.93 -11.12
CA PRO A 121 57.40 3.99 -11.14
C PRO A 121 56.68 4.20 -12.53
N GLU A 122 55.80 5.23 -12.69
CA GLU A 122 55.85 6.30 -13.74
C GLU A 122 54.52 7.05 -14.10
N VAL A 123 54.68 8.37 -14.30
CA VAL A 123 54.04 9.34 -15.26
C VAL A 123 52.54 9.26 -15.66
N LYS A 124 51.83 10.41 -15.52
CA LYS A 124 50.63 10.80 -16.30
C LYS A 124 50.83 12.15 -17.03
N PRO A 125 50.58 12.24 -18.36
CA PRO A 125 50.51 13.53 -19.07
C PRO A 125 49.10 14.17 -19.09
N LYS A 126 49.07 15.52 -19.14
CA LYS A 126 47.95 16.42 -19.53
C LYS A 126 48.17 16.84 -21.02
N PRO A 127 47.29 17.59 -21.76
CA PRO A 127 46.40 18.72 -21.36
C PRO A 127 44.93 18.29 -21.01
N VAL A 128 43.84 19.08 -21.08
CA VAL A 128 43.47 20.32 -21.84
C VAL A 128 42.63 21.29 -20.97
N VAL A 129 42.44 22.53 -21.46
CA VAL A 129 41.78 23.73 -20.85
C VAL A 129 41.37 24.66 -22.04
N PRO A 130 40.31 25.52 -21.99
CA PRO A 130 39.99 26.40 -20.85
C PRO A 130 38.51 26.66 -20.48
N GLU A 131 38.39 27.28 -19.30
CA GLU A 131 37.28 28.08 -18.73
C GLU A 131 37.12 29.44 -19.49
N PRO A 132 36.12 30.31 -19.21
CA PRO A 132 36.19 31.16 -18.00
C PRO A 132 34.84 31.52 -17.32
N ALA A 133 34.85 31.62 -15.98
CA ALA A 133 33.89 32.42 -15.22
C ALA A 133 34.21 33.93 -15.30
N PRO A 134 33.38 34.80 -14.70
CA PRO A 134 33.86 35.44 -13.46
C PRO A 134 32.80 35.64 -12.36
N LYS A 135 33.24 36.15 -11.19
CA LYS A 135 32.47 36.46 -9.97
C LYS A 135 32.45 37.98 -9.67
N ILE A 136 32.04 38.34 -8.43
CA ILE A 136 32.21 39.65 -7.74
C ILE A 136 31.17 40.70 -8.28
N VAL A 137 30.50 41.60 -7.53
CA VAL A 137 30.86 42.50 -6.39
C VAL A 137 29.68 42.72 -5.40
N GLU A 138 29.94 43.50 -4.33
CA GLU A 138 29.26 43.72 -3.04
C GLU A 138 27.95 44.58 -3.02
N CYS A 139 27.38 44.78 -1.82
CA CYS A 139 26.18 45.59 -1.49
C CYS A 139 26.44 47.12 -1.44
N PRO A 140 25.38 47.98 -1.47
CA PRO A 140 25.01 48.74 -0.26
C PRO A 140 23.50 49.12 -0.07
N VAL A 141 23.17 49.83 1.03
CA VAL A 141 21.87 50.40 1.50
C VAL A 141 22.16 51.65 2.38
N PRO A 142 21.22 52.51 2.89
CA PRO A 142 19.76 52.72 2.67
C PRO A 142 19.51 54.07 1.92
N PRO A 143 18.60 55.07 2.22
CA PRO A 143 17.68 55.42 3.34
C PRO A 143 16.17 55.16 3.03
N THR A 144 15.12 55.39 3.86
CA THR A 144 14.88 55.92 5.24
C THR A 144 14.25 57.33 5.41
N VAL A 145 12.90 57.43 5.38
CA VAL A 145 11.99 58.39 6.11
C VAL A 145 10.59 57.71 6.25
N SER A 146 9.88 57.63 7.39
CA SER A 146 9.31 58.63 8.34
C SER A 146 8.05 59.36 7.81
N ALA A 147 6.97 59.64 8.56
CA ALA A 147 6.44 59.22 9.88
C ALA A 147 4.93 59.64 9.97
N VAL A 148 4.10 59.33 10.99
CA VAL A 148 3.78 60.20 12.17
C VAL A 148 2.63 59.58 13.01
N VAL A 149 2.57 59.91 14.31
CA VAL A 149 1.63 59.51 15.40
C VAL A 149 1.58 60.65 16.47
N PRO A 150 0.77 60.69 17.58
CA PRO A 150 0.03 59.62 18.30
C PRO A 150 -1.52 59.77 18.61
N PRO A 151 -2.07 60.20 19.79
CA PRO A 151 -3.07 59.35 20.51
C PRO A 151 -4.32 60.03 21.15
N LEU A 152 -5.18 59.22 21.83
CA LEU A 152 -5.62 59.47 23.22
C LEU A 152 -6.18 58.19 23.93
N ALA A 153 -6.43 58.27 25.24
CA ALA A 153 -6.90 57.20 26.16
C ALA A 153 -8.15 57.69 26.96
N PRO A 154 -8.78 57.01 27.98
CA PRO A 154 -8.29 55.94 28.89
C PRO A 154 -9.30 54.80 29.26
N SER A 155 -8.97 53.99 30.29
CA SER A 155 -9.69 52.78 30.80
C SER A 155 -10.72 53.07 31.92
N PRO A 156 -11.51 52.07 32.44
CA PRO A 156 -11.03 51.30 33.62
C PRO A 156 -11.64 49.87 33.93
N LYS A 157 -10.78 48.92 34.37
CA LYS A 157 -10.93 47.96 35.53
C LYS A 157 -12.07 46.87 35.48
N GLU A 158 -12.06 45.70 36.15
CA GLU A 158 -11.27 45.05 37.25
C GLU A 158 -10.94 43.54 36.98
N LYS A 159 -9.70 43.04 37.20
CA LYS A 159 -9.08 42.35 38.39
C LYS A 159 -9.44 40.87 38.71
N LYS A 160 -8.48 39.96 38.44
CA LYS A 160 -7.81 38.98 39.38
C LYS A 160 -6.71 38.23 38.57
N LYS A 161 -5.39 38.45 38.77
CA LYS A 161 -4.45 37.92 39.80
C LYS A 161 -4.40 36.37 39.81
N LYS A 162 -3.24 35.65 39.87
CA LYS A 162 -1.79 35.93 40.11
C LYS A 162 -0.99 34.66 39.63
N LYS A 163 0.32 34.59 39.34
CA LYS A 163 1.34 35.48 38.70
C LYS A 163 2.61 34.65 38.34
N VAL A 164 2.84 34.38 37.05
CA VAL A 164 4.07 34.62 36.23
C VAL A 164 5.48 34.44 36.83
N ALA A 165 6.37 33.75 36.10
CA ALA A 165 7.80 34.13 35.95
C ALA A 165 8.46 33.53 34.67
N LYS A 166 8.97 34.38 33.77
CA LYS A 166 9.96 34.06 32.70
C LYS A 166 10.66 35.35 32.26
N VAL A 167 11.99 35.40 32.40
CA VAL A 167 13.03 36.28 31.79
C VAL A 167 14.33 35.49 32.06
N GLU A 168 15.17 35.01 31.12
CA GLU A 168 15.74 35.51 29.86
C GLU A 168 17.04 36.32 30.02
N LEU A 169 18.13 35.79 29.44
CA LEU A 169 19.24 36.55 28.82
C LEU A 169 20.11 35.57 28.00
N ALA A 170 20.78 36.10 26.98
CA ALA A 170 21.67 35.41 26.02
C ALA A 170 23.04 36.17 25.98
N PRO A 171 23.98 36.04 25.00
CA PRO A 171 23.98 35.26 23.74
C PRO A 171 25.38 34.66 23.29
N ILE A 172 25.47 34.25 22.01
CA ILE A 172 26.67 34.17 21.12
C ILE A 172 27.51 32.85 21.06
N LYS A 173 27.28 32.07 19.98
CA LYS A 173 28.20 31.46 18.95
C LYS A 173 29.53 30.72 19.35
N PRO A 174 30.19 29.97 18.43
CA PRO A 174 29.69 28.91 17.52
C PRO A 174 30.67 27.68 17.36
N VAL A 175 30.30 26.72 16.50
CA VAL A 175 31.13 25.97 15.49
C VAL A 175 32.66 25.92 15.66
N GLU A 176 33.25 24.71 15.69
CA GLU A 176 34.02 24.13 14.54
C GLU A 176 34.25 22.60 14.71
N VAL A 177 34.70 21.93 13.65
CA VAL A 177 35.01 20.48 13.55
C VAL A 177 36.40 20.33 12.89
N PRO A 178 37.30 19.48 13.44
CA PRO A 178 37.99 18.53 12.54
C PRO A 178 38.33 17.15 13.15
N GLU A 179 37.95 16.10 12.42
CA GLU A 179 38.86 15.12 11.82
C GLU A 179 40.14 14.56 12.50
N VAL A 180 40.21 13.22 12.49
CA VAL A 180 41.30 12.37 11.91
C VAL A 180 42.51 11.90 12.75
N VAL A 181 42.41 10.61 13.16
CA VAL A 181 43.37 9.48 12.99
C VAL A 181 44.81 9.59 13.60
N VAL A 182 45.48 8.42 13.67
CA VAL A 182 46.94 8.18 13.78
C VAL A 182 47.50 7.86 15.19
N LYS A 183 47.31 6.59 15.58
CA LYS A 183 48.41 5.61 15.80
C LYS A 183 49.15 5.53 17.17
N VAL A 184 48.69 4.58 17.98
CA VAL A 184 49.45 3.38 18.49
C VAL A 184 50.76 3.59 19.29
N GLU A 185 50.70 3.17 20.57
CA GLU A 185 51.77 2.56 21.40
C GLU A 185 52.99 3.41 21.87
N PRO A 186 53.86 2.91 22.79
CA PRO A 186 53.75 1.74 23.71
C PRO A 186 54.09 2.08 25.20
N VAL A 187 54.44 1.05 26.00
CA VAL A 187 55.43 1.05 27.13
C VAL A 187 54.93 0.98 28.61
N VAL A 188 54.78 -0.27 29.09
CA VAL A 188 55.42 -0.87 30.31
C VAL A 188 54.96 -0.50 31.75
N ALA A 189 55.21 -1.47 32.66
CA ALA A 189 55.27 -1.41 34.14
C ALA A 189 53.98 -1.56 34.96
N GLU A 190 53.54 -2.82 35.07
CA GLU A 190 52.99 -3.37 36.32
C GLU A 190 53.99 -3.21 37.49
N VAL A 191 53.55 -2.66 38.64
CA VAL A 191 54.01 -3.03 39.99
C VAL A 191 52.85 -2.87 40.98
N ALA A 192 52.60 -3.89 41.81
CA ALA A 192 51.57 -3.86 42.87
C ALA A 192 52.17 -3.79 44.29
N VAL A 193 51.45 -3.16 45.24
CA VAL A 193 51.71 -3.27 46.69
C VAL A 193 50.39 -3.48 47.45
N LYS A 194 50.45 -4.22 48.57
CA LYS A 194 49.30 -4.80 49.30
C LYS A 194 48.85 -3.97 50.52
N ALA A 195 47.52 -3.99 50.75
CA ALA A 195 46.77 -4.21 52.02
C ALA A 195 47.17 -3.53 53.36
N SER A 196 46.16 -3.21 54.20
CA SER A 196 45.98 -3.83 55.55
C SER A 196 44.70 -3.40 56.33
N VAL A 197 43.83 -4.38 56.66
CA VAL A 197 43.09 -4.64 57.93
C VAL A 197 42.34 -3.51 58.70
N ALA A 198 40.98 -3.55 58.68
CA ALA A 198 39.96 -3.77 59.77
C ALA A 198 40.11 -3.12 61.20
N PRO A 199 39.14 -3.25 62.18
CA PRO A 199 37.86 -4.01 62.25
C PRO A 199 36.63 -3.36 62.99
N ALA A 200 35.57 -4.18 63.24
CA ALA A 200 34.52 -4.12 64.31
C ALA A 200 33.25 -3.22 64.13
N VAL A 201 32.03 -3.52 64.64
CA VAL A 201 31.36 -4.72 65.26
C VAL A 201 29.80 -4.52 65.30
N ALA A 202 28.97 -5.59 65.19
CA ALA A 202 27.65 -5.86 65.90
C ALA A 202 26.62 -6.76 65.13
N VAL A 203 26.01 -7.77 65.81
CA VAL A 203 24.87 -8.70 65.43
C VAL A 203 24.51 -9.59 66.66
N PRO A 204 23.43 -10.44 66.74
CA PRO A 204 22.22 -10.67 65.91
C PRO A 204 20.88 -10.48 66.73
N PRO A 205 19.66 -10.87 66.23
CA PRO A 205 19.09 -12.25 66.33
C PRO A 205 18.54 -12.79 64.98
N LYS A 206 18.64 -14.09 64.63
CA LYS A 206 17.92 -15.30 65.14
C LYS A 206 16.39 -15.23 64.86
N ALA A 207 15.68 -16.19 64.25
CA ALA A 207 15.78 -17.67 64.22
C ALA A 207 15.13 -18.31 62.93
N GLU A 208 14.89 -19.62 62.72
CA GLU A 208 15.06 -20.91 63.47
C GLU A 208 15.28 -22.08 62.44
N GLU A 209 14.74 -23.33 62.61
CA GLU A 209 15.20 -24.55 61.87
C GLU A 209 14.16 -25.73 61.88
N PRO A 210 14.16 -26.72 60.93
CA PRO A 210 14.89 -28.02 61.08
C PRO A 210 15.47 -28.59 59.74
N LYS A 211 16.48 -29.49 59.63
CA LYS A 211 16.91 -30.75 60.31
C LYS A 211 16.11 -32.03 59.95
N THR A 212 16.67 -33.24 59.76
CA THR A 212 18.01 -33.81 59.39
C THR A 212 17.89 -35.34 59.34
N GLU A 213 18.67 -36.08 58.54
CA GLU A 213 19.09 -37.45 58.93
C GLU A 213 20.37 -37.96 58.22
N ALA A 214 21.16 -38.81 58.89
CA ALA A 214 22.38 -39.46 58.35
C ALA A 214 22.93 -40.59 59.26
N PRO A 215 23.38 -41.74 58.69
CA PRO A 215 24.31 -42.65 59.39
C PRO A 215 25.43 -43.26 58.52
N THR A 216 26.55 -43.83 59.03
CA THR A 216 27.43 -43.53 60.18
C THR A 216 28.75 -44.34 60.11
N LYS A 217 29.87 -43.82 60.68
CA LYS A 217 31.06 -44.58 61.25
C LYS A 217 32.00 -45.29 60.23
N LYS A 218 33.31 -45.56 60.49
CA LYS A 218 34.29 -45.20 61.58
C LYS A 218 35.77 -45.55 61.19
N LYS A 219 36.73 -44.66 61.54
CA LYS A 219 38.12 -44.94 62.04
C LYS A 219 39.16 -45.63 61.11
N SER A 220 40.50 -45.52 61.28
CA SER A 220 41.39 -44.74 62.20
C SER A 220 42.87 -44.70 61.72
N LYS A 221 43.59 -43.55 61.74
CA LYS A 221 44.59 -43.07 62.76
C LYS A 221 45.93 -43.86 62.81
N LYS A 222 47.08 -43.37 62.30
CA LYS A 222 48.01 -42.27 62.72
C LYS A 222 48.99 -42.58 63.89
N LYS A 223 50.28 -42.81 63.57
CA LYS A 223 51.54 -42.56 64.35
C LYS A 223 52.76 -42.99 63.48
N ALA A 224 54.02 -42.58 63.67
CA ALA A 224 54.66 -41.66 64.63
C ALA A 224 55.96 -41.01 64.04
N GLU A 225 56.45 -39.96 64.72
CA GLU A 225 57.83 -39.41 64.66
C GLU A 225 58.79 -40.21 65.59
N PRO A 226 60.15 -40.09 65.55
CA PRO A 226 60.87 -38.80 65.73
C PRO A 226 62.26 -38.59 65.04
N VAL A 227 62.62 -37.30 64.90
CA VAL A 227 63.94 -36.65 65.16
C VAL A 227 65.26 -37.43 65.01
N ALA A 228 66.15 -36.99 64.10
CA ALA A 228 67.57 -36.66 64.39
C ALA A 228 68.33 -35.97 63.20
N THR A 229 69.28 -35.10 63.56
CA THR A 229 70.35 -34.44 62.77
C THR A 229 71.38 -35.43 62.16
N VAL A 230 72.28 -35.15 61.20
CA VAL A 230 72.92 -33.87 60.76
C VAL A 230 73.57 -33.97 59.34
N GLU A 231 73.90 -32.82 58.74
CA GLU A 231 74.86 -32.48 57.63
C GLU A 231 75.15 -33.38 56.37
N THR A 232 74.88 -32.79 55.20
CA THR A 232 75.88 -32.30 54.20
C THR A 232 77.07 -33.18 53.73
N VAL A 233 76.97 -33.66 52.48
CA VAL A 233 78.05 -33.87 51.46
C VAL A 233 79.31 -34.71 51.81
N ASN A 234 79.45 -35.86 51.14
CA ASN A 234 80.74 -36.42 50.68
C ASN A 234 80.48 -37.34 49.44
N VAL A 235 81.15 -37.17 48.30
CA VAL A 235 82.44 -37.77 47.91
C VAL A 235 82.47 -39.31 48.01
N PRO A 236 82.58 -40.04 46.88
CA PRO A 236 82.76 -41.49 46.88
C PRO A 236 84.14 -41.92 47.42
N GLN A 237 84.18 -42.58 48.59
CA GLN A 237 85.39 -43.22 49.11
C GLN A 237 85.47 -44.70 48.64
N PRO A 238 86.63 -45.20 48.17
CA PRO A 238 86.76 -46.54 47.62
C PRO A 238 86.64 -47.69 48.65
N SER A 239 86.35 -48.88 48.11
CA SER A 239 85.93 -50.11 48.79
C SER A 239 86.94 -50.75 49.79
N PRO A 240 86.47 -51.58 50.74
CA PRO A 240 87.26 -52.03 51.91
C PRO A 240 88.43 -52.99 51.64
N TYR A 241 88.75 -53.30 50.38
CA TYR A 241 89.85 -54.22 50.04
C TYR A 241 91.23 -53.73 50.51
N LYS A 242 91.43 -52.40 50.62
CA LYS A 242 92.70 -51.83 51.08
C LYS A 242 93.03 -52.19 52.54
N ASN A 243 92.04 -52.18 53.43
CA ASN A 243 92.26 -52.47 54.85
C ASN A 243 92.65 -53.94 55.08
N LEU A 244 92.10 -54.87 54.29
CA LEU A 244 92.45 -56.28 54.38
C LEU A 244 93.93 -56.52 53.99
N VAL A 245 94.39 -55.86 52.92
CA VAL A 245 95.79 -55.92 52.46
C VAL A 245 96.75 -55.22 53.44
N SER A 246 96.31 -54.15 54.11
CA SER A 246 97.09 -53.51 55.17
C SER A 246 97.27 -54.43 56.39
N SER A 247 96.20 -55.06 56.89
CA SER A 247 96.30 -55.98 58.04
C SER A 247 97.12 -57.24 57.74
N LEU A 248 97.06 -57.77 56.52
CA LEU A 248 97.88 -58.91 56.09
C LEU A 248 99.38 -58.58 56.03
N ASN A 249 99.75 -57.32 55.73
CA ASN A 249 101.14 -56.88 55.70
C ASN A 249 101.70 -56.44 57.08
N SER A 250 100.86 -56.33 58.12
CA SER A 250 101.28 -55.92 59.47
C SER A 250 101.25 -57.05 60.52
N ALA A 251 100.88 -58.27 60.13
CA ALA A 251 100.83 -59.43 61.03
C ALA A 251 102.20 -60.11 61.18
N SER A 252 103.15 -59.46 61.85
CA SER A 252 104.41 -60.08 62.25
C SER A 252 104.18 -61.11 63.36
N PHE A 253 104.46 -62.39 63.10
CA PHE A 253 104.61 -63.40 64.15
C PHE A 253 105.67 -62.95 65.16
N SER A 254 105.47 -63.18 66.46
CA SER A 254 106.52 -62.84 67.42
C SER A 254 107.76 -63.70 67.19
N GLU A 255 108.92 -63.17 67.54
CA GLU A 255 110.18 -63.93 67.49
C GLU A 255 110.09 -65.19 68.38
N SER A 256 109.33 -65.12 69.49
CA SER A 256 109.10 -66.26 70.39
C SER A 256 108.24 -67.38 69.76
N GLU A 257 107.29 -67.04 68.90
CA GLU A 257 106.47 -68.02 68.16
C GLU A 257 107.25 -68.58 66.98
N THR A 258 108.06 -67.74 66.32
CA THR A 258 108.97 -68.15 65.24
C THR A 258 110.04 -69.11 65.78
N GLN A 259 110.58 -68.86 66.97
CA GLN A 259 111.52 -69.75 67.66
C GLN A 259 110.84 -71.03 68.17
N LYS A 260 109.58 -70.99 68.65
CA LYS A 260 108.80 -72.22 68.93
C LYS A 260 108.52 -73.03 67.67
N LEU A 261 108.25 -72.38 66.54
CA LEU A 261 108.09 -73.05 65.25
C LEU A 261 109.42 -73.71 64.83
N PHE A 262 110.54 -73.02 65.01
CA PHE A 262 111.88 -73.58 64.82
C PHE A 262 112.13 -74.77 65.77
N GLU A 263 111.75 -74.68 67.05
CA GLU A 263 111.91 -75.77 68.02
C GLU A 263 111.05 -77.00 67.64
N ILE A 264 109.83 -76.80 67.15
CA ILE A 264 108.94 -77.87 66.66
C ILE A 264 109.51 -78.52 65.38
N ILE A 265 110.01 -77.71 64.44
CA ILE A 265 110.64 -78.19 63.21
C ILE A 265 111.95 -78.93 63.53
N SER A 266 112.79 -78.42 64.44
CA SER A 266 114.01 -79.08 64.91
C SER A 266 113.72 -80.35 65.72
N LYS A 267 112.64 -80.40 66.52
CA LYS A 267 112.19 -81.64 67.19
C LYS A 267 111.69 -82.72 66.23
N LYS A 268 111.38 -82.36 64.97
CA LYS A 268 111.11 -83.32 63.88
C LYS A 268 112.39 -83.78 63.16
N ALA A 269 113.57 -83.28 63.54
CA ALA A 269 114.87 -83.60 62.96
C ALA A 269 115.77 -84.48 63.86
N GLY A 270 115.19 -85.26 64.78
CA GLY A 270 115.85 -86.45 65.35
C GLY A 270 115.70 -87.62 64.37
N LYS A 271 116.78 -88.16 63.79
CA LYS A 271 117.76 -89.12 64.36
C LYS A 271 117.25 -90.56 64.53
N ASP A 272 118.11 -91.47 64.07
CA ASP A 272 118.30 -92.85 64.54
C ASP A 272 117.13 -93.84 64.33
N SER A 273 116.95 -94.21 63.05
CA SER A 273 116.59 -95.60 62.67
C SER A 273 117.56 -96.11 61.60
N TRP A 274 118.84 -96.15 61.99
CA TRP A 274 119.90 -96.86 61.27
C TRP A 274 120.43 -97.99 62.18
N GLN A 275 120.93 -99.05 61.53
CA GLN A 275 121.67 -100.21 62.07
C GLN A 275 120.86 -101.48 62.45
N LEU A 276 121.50 -102.61 62.13
CA LEU A 276 121.07 -104.02 62.19
C LEU A 276 119.86 -104.38 61.29
N ALA A 277 119.95 -105.32 60.33
CA ALA A 277 121.05 -106.21 59.89
C ALA A 277 121.44 -105.91 58.42
N SER A 278 122.71 -105.76 58.05
CA SER A 278 123.65 -106.84 57.68
C SER A 278 123.13 -107.72 56.53
N GLN A 279 123.73 -107.75 55.33
CA GLN A 279 125.18 -107.76 55.06
C GLN A 279 125.65 -106.78 53.94
N LYS A 280 126.85 -106.20 54.11
CA LYS A 280 127.76 -105.55 53.12
C LYS A 280 127.33 -104.25 52.36
N GLY A 281 127.71 -103.08 52.89
CA GLY A 281 127.81 -101.76 52.20
C GLY A 281 126.61 -100.80 52.38
N ASP A 282 126.66 -99.49 52.13
CA ASP A 282 127.77 -98.51 51.97
C ASP A 282 127.26 -97.09 52.40
N PRO A 283 128.09 -96.19 53.00
CA PRO A 283 127.63 -94.84 53.35
C PRO A 283 128.08 -93.69 52.43
N LEU A 284 129.24 -93.76 51.75
CA LEU A 284 129.80 -92.57 51.09
C LEU A 284 129.05 -92.22 49.79
N ALA A 285 128.65 -93.24 49.03
CA ALA A 285 127.90 -93.05 47.78
C ALA A 285 126.50 -92.46 48.04
N ALA A 286 125.88 -92.77 49.18
CA ALA A 286 124.56 -92.28 49.56
C ALA A 286 124.55 -90.75 49.73
N LEU A 287 125.51 -90.19 50.47
CA LEU A 287 125.60 -88.73 50.68
C LEU A 287 125.92 -87.98 49.38
N LYS A 288 126.78 -88.51 48.51
CA LYS A 288 127.06 -87.88 47.21
C LYS A 288 125.80 -87.83 46.34
N LYS A 289 125.07 -88.95 46.23
CA LYS A 289 123.80 -89.00 45.49
C LYS A 289 122.74 -88.08 46.10
N GLN A 290 122.71 -87.93 47.41
CA GLN A 290 121.78 -87.04 48.10
C GLN A 290 122.10 -85.54 47.87
N LEU A 291 123.38 -85.18 47.74
CA LEU A 291 123.81 -83.84 47.33
C LEU A 291 123.39 -83.55 45.88
N GLU A 292 123.67 -84.48 44.98
CA GLU A 292 123.36 -84.41 43.54
C GLU A 292 121.83 -84.30 43.30
N GLU A 293 121.01 -85.04 44.04
CA GLU A 293 119.55 -84.91 44.05
C GLU A 293 119.08 -83.55 44.63
N LYS A 294 119.81 -82.97 45.60
CA LYS A 294 119.50 -81.65 46.17
C LYS A 294 119.89 -80.50 45.24
N GLU A 295 120.98 -80.62 44.51
CA GLU A 295 121.42 -79.64 43.50
C GLU A 295 120.48 -79.67 42.28
N LYS A 296 120.00 -80.86 41.89
CA LYS A 296 118.91 -81.05 40.93
C LYS A 296 117.58 -80.45 41.41
N GLN A 297 117.25 -80.56 42.70
CA GLN A 297 116.07 -79.88 43.27
C GLN A 297 116.24 -78.35 43.28
N LEU A 298 117.42 -77.83 43.61
CA LEU A 298 117.71 -76.39 43.59
C LEU A 298 117.57 -75.80 42.17
N THR A 299 118.11 -76.49 41.16
CA THR A 299 118.01 -76.06 39.76
C THR A 299 116.58 -76.18 39.21
N ALA A 300 115.83 -77.21 39.61
CA ALA A 300 114.40 -77.31 39.32
C ALA A 300 113.61 -76.15 39.94
N GLU A 301 113.85 -75.80 41.21
CA GLU A 301 113.17 -74.67 41.85
C GLU A 301 113.60 -73.30 41.30
N GLN A 302 114.86 -73.12 40.89
CA GLN A 302 115.26 -71.93 40.13
C GLN A 302 114.52 -71.82 38.79
N GLY A 303 114.28 -72.95 38.12
CA GLY A 303 113.41 -73.05 36.95
C GLY A 303 111.94 -72.67 37.26
N ASN A 304 111.38 -73.22 38.34
CA ASN A 304 110.02 -72.89 38.80
C ASN A 304 109.87 -71.40 39.13
N ILE A 305 110.86 -70.81 39.82
CA ILE A 305 110.89 -69.38 40.16
C ILE A 305 111.02 -68.53 38.89
N ALA A 306 111.82 -68.95 37.90
CA ALA A 306 111.90 -68.25 36.60
C ALA A 306 110.58 -68.33 35.81
N ALA A 307 109.92 -69.49 35.80
CA ALA A 307 108.61 -69.68 35.19
C ALA A 307 107.53 -68.83 35.89
N ALA A 308 107.48 -68.87 37.23
CA ALA A 308 106.56 -68.05 38.03
C ALA A 308 106.80 -66.54 37.82
N LYS A 309 108.06 -66.09 37.82
CA LYS A 309 108.44 -64.70 37.53
C LYS A 309 108.06 -64.26 36.11
N THR A 310 108.08 -65.18 35.15
CA THR A 310 107.61 -64.93 33.78
C THR A 310 106.08 -64.84 33.74
N ARG A 311 105.36 -65.77 34.37
CA ARG A 311 103.90 -65.76 34.49
C ARG A 311 103.37 -64.52 35.24
N VAL A 312 104.11 -64.03 36.25
CA VAL A 312 103.78 -62.76 36.94
C VAL A 312 103.95 -61.55 36.01
N LYS A 313 104.99 -61.50 35.16
CA LYS A 313 105.14 -60.46 34.14
C LYS A 313 104.02 -60.52 33.10
N GLU A 314 103.65 -61.72 32.67
CA GLU A 314 102.56 -61.98 31.73
C GLU A 314 101.22 -61.49 32.29
N LEU A 315 100.84 -61.95 33.49
CA LEU A 315 99.64 -61.48 34.22
C LEU A 315 99.66 -59.97 34.47
N THR A 316 100.84 -59.36 34.72
CA THR A 316 100.97 -57.89 34.86
C THR A 316 100.71 -57.18 33.54
N LYS A 317 101.19 -57.73 32.42
CA LYS A 317 100.93 -57.21 31.07
C LYS A 317 99.45 -57.36 30.71
N GLU A 318 98.86 -58.53 30.96
CA GLU A 318 97.43 -58.77 30.79
C GLU A 318 96.60 -57.78 31.61
N LEU A 319 96.87 -57.64 32.91
CA LEU A 319 96.21 -56.68 33.81
C LEU A 319 96.36 -55.23 33.30
N SER A 320 97.53 -54.84 32.78
CA SER A 320 97.72 -53.51 32.18
C SER A 320 96.87 -53.30 30.92
N SER A 321 96.73 -54.35 30.09
CA SER A 321 95.91 -54.32 28.87
C SER A 321 94.40 -54.41 29.16
N ALA A 322 94.02 -55.12 30.22
CA ALA A 322 92.65 -55.17 30.72
C ALA A 322 92.26 -53.80 31.30
N LYS A 323 93.18 -53.15 32.03
CA LYS A 323 92.98 -51.79 32.56
C LYS A 323 92.85 -50.76 31.44
N SER A 324 93.68 -50.79 30.39
CA SER A 324 93.54 -49.84 29.28
C SER A 324 92.26 -50.09 28.45
N LYS A 325 91.86 -51.35 28.24
CA LYS A 325 90.54 -51.69 27.68
C LYS A 325 89.39 -51.19 28.55
N MET A 326 89.46 -51.39 29.86
CA MET A 326 88.46 -50.91 30.82
C MET A 326 88.32 -49.39 30.76
N THR A 327 89.43 -48.63 30.81
CA THR A 327 89.40 -47.17 30.70
C THR A 327 88.87 -46.70 29.34
N SER A 328 89.19 -47.39 28.24
CA SER A 328 88.62 -47.10 26.93
C SER A 328 87.09 -47.26 26.90
N VAL A 329 86.58 -48.38 27.44
CA VAL A 329 85.13 -48.61 27.58
C VAL A 329 84.49 -47.59 28.52
N GLU A 330 85.12 -47.25 29.64
CA GLU A 330 84.65 -46.23 30.60
C GLU A 330 84.55 -44.85 29.94
N THR A 331 85.56 -44.42 29.17
CA THR A 331 85.49 -43.17 28.40
C THR A 331 84.42 -43.22 27.31
N ARG A 332 84.22 -44.37 26.65
CA ARG A 332 83.16 -44.55 25.65
C ARG A 332 81.78 -44.42 26.29
N MET A 333 81.49 -45.17 27.35
CA MET A 333 80.21 -45.10 28.06
C MET A 333 79.95 -43.68 28.60
N SER A 334 80.99 -42.99 29.10
CA SER A 334 80.86 -41.59 29.53
C SER A 334 80.55 -40.64 28.36
N SER A 335 81.06 -40.90 27.15
CA SER A 335 80.73 -40.11 25.96
C SER A 335 79.33 -40.41 25.44
N GLU A 336 78.88 -41.67 25.46
CA GLU A 336 77.52 -42.08 25.07
C GLU A 336 76.46 -41.52 26.05
N LEU A 337 76.75 -41.54 27.36
CA LEU A 337 75.91 -40.88 28.37
C LEU A 337 75.88 -39.36 28.20
N SER A 338 76.99 -38.73 27.83
CA SER A 338 77.03 -37.27 27.56
C SER A 338 76.28 -36.91 26.28
N ALA A 339 76.34 -37.74 25.23
CA ALA A 339 75.59 -37.55 24.00
C ALA A 339 74.09 -37.70 24.24
N SER A 340 73.66 -38.78 24.90
CA SER A 340 72.25 -38.99 25.28
C SER A 340 71.73 -37.88 26.20
N GLY A 341 72.56 -37.36 27.11
CA GLY A 341 72.22 -36.17 27.91
C GLY A 341 72.01 -34.89 27.09
N GLN A 342 72.77 -34.70 26.01
CA GLN A 342 72.59 -33.60 25.07
C GLN A 342 71.34 -33.79 24.18
N GLU A 343 71.06 -35.03 23.74
CA GLU A 343 69.83 -35.37 23.01
C GLU A 343 68.58 -35.10 23.85
N ILE A 344 68.57 -35.52 25.12
CA ILE A 344 67.47 -35.25 26.06
C ILE A 344 67.28 -33.74 26.26
N ALA A 345 68.38 -32.98 26.40
CA ALA A 345 68.31 -31.52 26.53
C ALA A 345 67.79 -30.84 25.25
N ALA A 346 68.18 -31.33 24.06
CA ALA A 346 67.68 -30.83 22.78
C ALA A 346 66.18 -31.14 22.59
N LEU A 347 65.74 -32.36 22.91
CA LEU A 347 64.33 -32.75 22.89
C LEU A 347 63.51 -31.90 23.87
N GLN A 348 64.01 -31.65 25.08
CA GLN A 348 63.35 -30.77 26.05
C GLN A 348 63.25 -29.32 25.55
N ALA A 349 64.28 -28.81 24.87
CA ALA A 349 64.27 -27.48 24.27
C ALA A 349 63.26 -27.37 23.10
N CYS A 350 63.23 -28.35 22.19
CA CYS A 350 62.24 -28.39 21.09
C CYS A 350 60.80 -28.49 21.62
N MET A 351 60.56 -29.34 22.63
CA MET A 351 59.27 -29.46 23.30
C MET A 351 58.85 -28.13 23.95
N GLN A 352 59.79 -27.43 24.62
CA GLN A 352 59.51 -26.12 25.21
C GLN A 352 59.25 -25.04 24.14
N ALA A 353 59.90 -25.10 22.98
CA ALA A 353 59.65 -24.20 21.86
C ALA A 353 58.24 -24.41 21.27
N SER A 354 57.85 -25.65 20.98
CA SER A 354 56.50 -26.00 20.51
C SER A 354 55.41 -25.58 21.51
N TYR A 355 55.61 -25.76 22.82
CA TYR A 355 54.66 -25.23 23.82
C TYR A 355 54.57 -23.70 23.81
N GLN A 356 55.67 -22.98 23.57
CA GLN A 356 55.65 -21.51 23.45
C GLN A 356 55.00 -21.04 22.13
N GLU A 357 55.05 -21.85 21.08
CA GLU A 357 54.38 -21.62 19.81
C GLU A 357 52.86 -21.80 19.95
N HIS A 358 52.40 -22.97 20.43
CA HIS A 358 50.98 -23.23 20.70
C HIS A 358 50.34 -22.24 21.69
N VAL A 359 51.09 -21.71 22.66
CA VAL A 359 50.60 -20.64 23.55
C VAL A 359 50.36 -19.34 22.79
N LYS A 360 51.21 -18.97 21.81
CA LYS A 360 51.01 -17.79 20.96
C LYS A 360 49.84 -17.99 19.99
N GLU A 361 49.77 -19.14 19.34
CA GLU A 361 48.64 -19.51 18.47
C GLU A 361 47.32 -19.43 19.24
N THR A 362 47.27 -20.00 20.45
CA THR A 362 46.10 -19.92 21.34
C THR A 362 45.76 -18.49 21.71
N GLN A 363 46.74 -17.62 21.98
CA GLN A 363 46.50 -16.19 22.25
C GLN A 363 45.98 -15.43 21.01
N GLN A 364 46.52 -15.71 19.83
CA GLN A 364 46.11 -15.13 18.55
C GLN A 364 44.70 -15.59 18.13
N LEU A 365 44.36 -16.86 18.36
CA LEU A 365 43.00 -17.37 18.15
C LEU A 365 42.02 -16.73 19.15
N ASN A 366 42.38 -16.60 20.44
CA ASN A 366 41.54 -15.93 21.42
C ASN A 366 41.29 -14.44 21.09
N SER A 367 42.30 -13.69 20.64
CA SER A 367 42.10 -12.29 20.25
C SER A 367 41.26 -12.17 18.97
N LYS A 368 41.41 -13.09 18.01
CA LYS A 368 40.57 -13.19 16.81
C LYS A 368 39.12 -13.54 17.16
N ILE A 369 38.89 -14.45 18.11
CA ILE A 369 37.56 -14.79 18.65
C ILE A 369 36.93 -13.56 19.32
N GLN A 370 37.66 -12.83 20.16
CA GLN A 370 37.16 -11.61 20.82
C GLN A 370 36.81 -10.52 19.79
N SER A 371 37.65 -10.30 18.78
CA SER A 371 37.38 -9.32 17.72
C SER A 371 36.17 -9.71 16.86
N LEU A 372 35.99 -11.00 16.55
CA LEU A 372 34.80 -11.50 15.85
C LEU A 372 33.53 -11.41 16.72
N GLN A 373 33.62 -11.66 18.03
CA GLN A 373 32.53 -11.44 18.97
C GLN A 373 32.15 -9.95 19.05
N GLU A 374 33.11 -9.05 19.15
CA GLU A 374 32.89 -7.60 19.16
C GLU A 374 32.26 -7.09 17.85
N GLN A 375 32.67 -7.63 16.69
CA GLN A 375 32.04 -7.32 15.40
C GLN A 375 30.61 -7.89 15.31
N LEU A 376 30.39 -9.12 15.81
CA LEU A 376 29.08 -9.78 15.81
C LEU A 376 28.10 -9.15 16.82
N GLU A 377 28.58 -8.52 17.88
CA GLU A 377 27.75 -7.76 18.82
C GLU A 377 27.48 -6.33 18.30
N ASN A 378 28.51 -5.59 17.86
CA ASN A 378 28.35 -4.20 17.44
C ASN A 378 27.67 -4.06 16.06
N GLY A 379 27.93 -4.95 15.11
CA GLY A 379 27.39 -4.88 13.75
C GLY A 379 25.85 -4.87 13.70
N PRO A 380 25.16 -5.94 14.13
CA PRO A 380 23.70 -6.00 14.12
C PRO A 380 23.06 -5.02 15.11
N ASN A 381 23.69 -4.71 16.26
CA ASN A 381 23.16 -3.69 17.17
C ASN A 381 23.22 -2.28 16.56
N ALA A 382 24.29 -1.92 15.86
CA ALA A 382 24.39 -0.64 15.16
C ALA A 382 23.38 -0.57 13.98
N GLN A 383 23.16 -1.67 13.26
CA GLN A 383 22.15 -1.73 12.21
C GLN A 383 20.73 -1.64 12.79
N LEU A 384 20.44 -2.33 13.89
CA LEU A 384 19.16 -2.25 14.61
C LEU A 384 18.90 -0.85 15.14
N ALA A 385 19.90 -0.18 15.72
CA ALA A 385 19.78 1.21 16.18
C ALA A 385 19.48 2.18 15.03
N ARG A 386 20.11 2.01 13.85
CA ARG A 386 19.78 2.77 12.64
C ARG A 386 18.34 2.51 12.18
N LEU A 387 17.93 1.26 12.08
CA LEU A 387 16.56 0.89 11.67
C LEU A 387 15.50 1.40 12.67
N GLN A 388 15.82 1.44 13.97
CA GLN A 388 14.95 2.05 14.99
C GLN A 388 14.88 3.57 14.84
N GLN A 389 16.00 4.24 14.56
CA GLN A 389 16.05 5.68 14.28
C GLN A 389 15.25 6.02 13.01
N GLU A 390 15.47 5.30 11.91
CA GLU A 390 14.70 5.44 10.66
C GLU A 390 13.20 5.20 10.90
N ASN A 391 12.83 4.20 11.70
CA ASN A 391 11.45 3.99 12.10
C ASN A 391 10.86 5.16 12.92
N SER A 392 11.63 5.81 13.79
CA SER A 392 11.16 7.01 14.49
C SER A 392 10.95 8.18 13.54
N ILE A 393 11.91 8.44 12.65
CA ILE A 393 11.83 9.50 11.63
C ILE A 393 10.63 9.26 10.69
N LEU A 394 10.39 8.03 10.25
CA LEU A 394 9.25 7.69 9.40
C LEU A 394 7.90 7.86 10.12
N ARG A 395 7.80 7.53 11.42
CA ARG A 395 6.60 7.79 12.22
C ARG A 395 6.36 9.28 12.43
N ASP A 396 7.40 10.04 12.72
CA ASP A 396 7.27 11.49 12.93
C ASP A 396 6.93 12.22 11.62
N ALA A 397 7.52 11.81 10.50
CA ALA A 397 7.15 12.28 9.16
C ALA A 397 5.71 11.92 8.78
N LEU A 398 5.27 10.69 9.09
CA LEU A 398 3.87 10.27 8.88
C LEU A 398 2.91 11.08 9.74
N ASN A 399 3.18 11.25 11.04
CA ASN A 399 2.38 12.06 11.96
C ASN A 399 2.32 13.53 11.51
N GLN A 400 3.43 14.08 11.01
CA GLN A 400 3.49 15.44 10.45
C GLN A 400 2.70 15.55 9.14
N ALA A 401 2.75 14.56 8.26
CA ALA A 401 1.98 14.51 7.02
C ALA A 401 0.47 14.39 7.31
N THR A 402 0.06 13.49 8.21
CA THR A 402 -1.34 13.30 8.63
C THR A 402 -1.91 14.57 9.28
N SER A 403 -1.22 15.15 10.27
CA SER A 403 -1.68 16.39 10.91
C SER A 403 -1.69 17.59 9.95
N GLN A 404 -0.79 17.64 8.96
CA GLN A 404 -0.86 18.65 7.89
C GLN A 404 -2.05 18.40 6.94
N ALA A 405 -2.36 17.14 6.61
CA ALA A 405 -3.52 16.78 5.78
C ALA A 405 -4.85 17.10 6.49
N GLU A 406 -4.99 16.70 7.75
CA GLU A 406 -6.13 17.05 8.61
C GLU A 406 -6.30 18.57 8.73
N SER A 407 -5.21 19.32 8.91
CA SER A 407 -5.25 20.79 8.98
C SER A 407 -5.73 21.41 7.66
N ARG A 408 -5.28 20.90 6.50
CA ARG A 408 -5.77 21.34 5.17
C ARG A 408 -7.25 21.00 4.98
N GLN A 409 -7.66 19.76 5.27
CA GLN A 409 -9.06 19.34 5.18
C GLN A 409 -9.97 20.17 6.08
N ASN A 410 -9.56 20.46 7.32
CA ASN A 410 -10.32 21.34 8.22
C ASN A 410 -10.41 22.79 7.70
N ALA A 411 -9.35 23.31 7.07
CA ALA A 411 -9.39 24.64 6.44
C ALA A 411 -10.31 24.68 5.20
N GLU A 412 -10.28 23.65 4.36
CA GLU A 412 -11.18 23.51 3.21
C GLU A 412 -12.65 23.33 3.66
N LEU A 413 -12.90 22.51 4.67
CA LEU A 413 -14.23 22.30 5.24
C LEU A 413 -14.76 23.57 5.92
N ALA A 414 -13.91 24.35 6.59
CA ALA A 414 -14.25 25.68 7.09
C ALA A 414 -14.58 26.67 5.96
N LYS A 415 -13.83 26.64 4.85
CA LYS A 415 -14.11 27.44 3.65
C LYS A 415 -15.44 27.04 3.01
N LEU A 416 -15.71 25.74 2.82
CA LEU A 416 -16.99 25.24 2.30
C LEU A 416 -18.16 25.68 3.20
N ARG A 417 -18.02 25.59 4.53
CA ARG A 417 -19.03 26.14 5.47
C ARG A 417 -19.24 27.65 5.28
N GLN A 418 -18.18 28.42 5.08
CA GLN A 418 -18.27 29.86 4.80
C GLN A 418 -18.94 30.14 3.44
N ASP A 419 -18.62 29.35 2.41
CA ASP A 419 -19.21 29.45 1.07
C ASP A 419 -20.71 29.09 1.10
N CYS A 420 -21.11 28.03 1.81
CA CYS A 420 -22.52 27.69 2.03
C CYS A 420 -23.29 28.80 2.78
N VAL A 421 -22.67 29.45 3.77
CA VAL A 421 -23.27 30.59 4.50
C VAL A 421 -23.35 31.85 3.62
N ARG A 422 -22.40 32.05 2.69
CA ARG A 422 -22.46 33.14 1.71
C ARG A 422 -23.58 32.89 0.69
N LEU A 423 -23.62 31.72 0.07
CA LEU A 423 -24.65 31.34 -0.90
C LEU A 423 -26.07 31.37 -0.30
N ASN A 424 -26.23 30.98 0.98
CA ASN A 424 -27.51 31.12 1.68
C ASN A 424 -27.93 32.58 1.93
N ARG A 425 -26.98 33.52 2.03
CA ARG A 425 -27.27 34.95 2.10
C ARG A 425 -27.65 35.48 0.72
N GLU A 426 -26.82 35.21 -0.29
CA GLU A 426 -27.07 35.62 -1.69
C GLU A 426 -28.41 35.10 -2.20
N LEU A 427 -28.80 33.86 -1.86
CA LEU A 427 -30.11 33.29 -2.19
C LEU A 427 -31.25 34.02 -1.47
N LYS A 428 -31.13 34.33 -0.17
CA LYS A 428 -32.15 35.10 0.56
C LYS A 428 -32.29 36.53 0.02
N GLU A 429 -31.19 37.17 -0.34
CA GLU A 429 -31.17 38.49 -0.97
C GLU A 429 -31.81 38.45 -2.37
N ARG A 430 -31.55 37.41 -3.17
CA ARG A 430 -32.25 37.15 -4.45
C ARG A 430 -33.75 36.93 -4.26
N THR A 431 -34.18 36.11 -3.31
CA THR A 431 -35.62 35.88 -3.04
C THR A 431 -36.32 37.15 -2.56
N ALA A 432 -35.66 37.96 -1.71
CA ALA A 432 -36.21 39.24 -1.26
C ALA A 432 -36.32 40.25 -2.42
N ALA A 433 -35.31 40.32 -3.29
CA ALA A 433 -35.35 41.17 -4.50
C ALA A 433 -36.44 40.71 -5.49
N GLN A 434 -36.61 39.40 -5.69
CA GLN A 434 -37.67 38.85 -6.52
C GLN A 434 -39.06 39.19 -5.98
N HIS A 435 -39.29 39.05 -4.67
CA HIS A 435 -40.57 39.44 -4.05
C HIS A 435 -40.81 40.95 -4.17
N ALA A 436 -39.78 41.79 -4.03
CA ALA A 436 -39.91 43.23 -4.22
C ALA A 436 -40.29 43.59 -5.66
N GLU A 437 -39.72 42.92 -6.66
CA GLU A 437 -40.09 43.13 -8.07
C GLU A 437 -41.48 42.55 -8.40
N GLU A 438 -41.91 41.47 -7.76
CA GLU A 438 -43.26 40.94 -7.93
C GLU A 438 -44.34 41.89 -7.36
N GLU A 439 -44.08 42.55 -6.24
CA GLU A 439 -44.95 43.62 -5.72
C GLU A 439 -44.91 44.87 -6.61
N ARG A 440 -43.77 45.21 -7.21
CA ARG A 440 -43.71 46.24 -8.26
C ARG A 440 -44.54 45.86 -9.47
N ARG A 441 -44.48 44.61 -9.93
CA ARG A 441 -45.31 44.08 -11.02
C ARG A 441 -46.79 44.22 -10.68
N LYS A 442 -47.25 43.75 -9.51
CA LYS A 442 -48.66 43.92 -9.06
C LYS A 442 -49.08 45.39 -9.03
N THR A 443 -48.18 46.29 -8.61
CA THR A 443 -48.41 47.74 -8.60
C THR A 443 -48.48 48.35 -10.01
N LEU A 444 -47.80 47.77 -11.01
CA LEU A 444 -47.90 48.18 -12.41
C LEU A 444 -49.13 47.56 -13.10
N GLU A 445 -49.47 46.32 -12.78
CA GLU A 445 -50.62 45.57 -13.31
C GLU A 445 -51.95 46.21 -12.88
N THR A 446 -52.05 46.65 -11.62
CA THR A 446 -53.19 47.45 -11.12
C THR A 446 -53.28 48.85 -11.76
N LYS A 447 -52.14 49.51 -12.04
CA LYS A 447 -52.12 50.78 -12.79
C LYS A 447 -52.50 50.61 -14.26
N MET A 448 -52.11 49.49 -14.88
CA MET A 448 -52.50 49.14 -16.25
C MET A 448 -54.01 48.94 -16.34
N ALA A 449 -54.61 48.16 -15.43
CA ALA A 449 -56.06 47.98 -15.35
C ALA A 449 -56.82 49.31 -15.16
N ALA A 450 -56.32 50.20 -14.28
CA ALA A 450 -56.93 51.53 -14.09
C ALA A 450 -56.81 52.43 -15.35
N ALA A 451 -55.71 52.34 -16.10
CA ALA A 451 -55.56 53.04 -17.37
C ALA A 451 -56.46 52.45 -18.47
N GLU A 452 -56.65 51.13 -18.50
CA GLU A 452 -57.61 50.46 -19.39
C GLU A 452 -59.06 50.85 -19.08
N GLU A 453 -59.43 51.00 -17.80
CA GLU A 453 -60.74 51.50 -17.38
C GLU A 453 -60.97 52.96 -17.83
N GLN A 454 -59.99 53.85 -17.63
CA GLN A 454 -60.05 55.22 -18.16
C GLN A 454 -60.14 55.26 -19.70
N LEU A 455 -59.43 54.36 -20.38
CA LEU A 455 -59.46 54.23 -21.84
C LEU A 455 -60.80 53.64 -22.35
N ALA A 456 -61.47 52.80 -21.55
CA ALA A 456 -62.84 52.35 -21.82
C ALA A 456 -63.86 53.46 -21.58
N GLN A 457 -63.73 54.23 -20.50
CA GLN A 457 -64.61 55.35 -20.16
C GLN A 457 -64.53 56.47 -21.21
N THR A 458 -63.33 56.84 -21.65
CA THR A 458 -63.14 57.83 -22.72
C THR A 458 -63.73 57.35 -24.04
N LYS A 459 -63.54 56.08 -24.43
CA LYS A 459 -64.22 55.47 -25.59
C LYS A 459 -65.75 55.54 -25.48
N ALA A 460 -66.32 55.25 -24.31
CA ALA A 460 -67.77 55.35 -24.11
C ALA A 460 -68.26 56.80 -24.31
N SER A 461 -67.59 57.78 -23.70
CA SER A 461 -67.94 59.20 -23.87
C SER A 461 -67.76 59.70 -25.31
N HIS A 462 -66.79 59.17 -26.06
CA HIS A 462 -66.62 59.46 -27.49
C HIS A 462 -67.81 58.92 -28.31
N VAL A 463 -68.23 57.68 -28.08
CA VAL A 463 -69.38 57.08 -28.75
C VAL A 463 -70.68 57.81 -28.40
N GLU A 464 -70.86 58.26 -27.15
CA GLU A 464 -72.00 59.10 -26.75
C GLU A 464 -71.98 60.47 -27.45
N ALA A 465 -70.81 61.10 -27.58
CA ALA A 465 -70.63 62.35 -28.31
C ALA A 465 -70.88 62.18 -29.83
N GLU A 466 -70.38 61.11 -30.44
CA GLU A 466 -70.67 60.75 -31.84
C GLU A 466 -72.16 60.51 -32.06
N GLN A 467 -72.84 59.78 -31.18
CA GLN A 467 -74.30 59.62 -31.24
C GLN A 467 -75.05 60.94 -31.05
N ALA A 468 -74.55 61.85 -30.22
CA ALA A 468 -75.16 63.18 -30.03
C ALA A 468 -74.94 64.09 -31.24
N LEU A 469 -73.81 63.96 -31.95
CA LEU A 469 -73.54 64.63 -33.22
C LEU A 469 -74.37 64.03 -34.35
N GLN A 470 -74.51 62.70 -34.44
CA GLN A 470 -75.37 62.04 -35.40
C GLN A 470 -76.82 62.50 -35.24
N LYS A 471 -77.37 62.49 -34.00
CA LYS A 471 -78.72 63.00 -33.71
C LYS A 471 -78.93 64.48 -34.06
N LYS A 472 -77.86 65.30 -34.12
CA LYS A 472 -77.92 66.68 -34.63
C LYS A 472 -77.90 66.71 -36.16
N LEU A 473 -77.07 65.88 -36.81
CA LEU A 473 -77.00 65.75 -38.26
C LEU A 473 -78.32 65.21 -38.84
N ASP A 474 -78.94 64.25 -38.17
CA ASP A 474 -80.26 63.70 -38.52
C ASP A 474 -81.33 64.80 -38.47
N ARG A 475 -81.37 65.60 -37.39
CA ARG A 475 -82.27 66.76 -37.27
C ARG A 475 -82.01 67.83 -38.33
N ILE A 476 -80.76 68.18 -38.59
CA ILE A 476 -80.41 69.16 -39.64
C ILE A 476 -80.81 68.62 -41.03
N SER A 477 -80.78 67.30 -41.23
CA SER A 477 -81.26 66.65 -42.47
C SER A 477 -82.79 66.68 -42.57
N GLU A 478 -83.50 66.50 -41.44
CA GLU A 478 -84.96 66.60 -41.34
C GLU A 478 -85.43 68.05 -41.56
N GLU A 479 -84.82 69.02 -40.88
CA GLU A 479 -85.00 70.48 -41.09
C GLU A 479 -84.69 70.87 -42.55
N LEU A 480 -83.63 70.32 -43.16
CA LEU A 480 -83.31 70.56 -44.57
C LEU A 480 -84.37 69.97 -45.52
N CYS A 481 -84.94 68.80 -45.19
CA CYS A 481 -86.06 68.23 -45.94
C CYS A 481 -87.35 69.08 -45.79
N GLU A 482 -87.65 69.61 -44.59
CA GLU A 482 -88.76 70.53 -44.38
C GLU A 482 -88.56 71.85 -45.16
N VAL A 483 -87.36 72.43 -45.12
CA VAL A 483 -87.01 73.64 -45.89
C VAL A 483 -87.04 73.37 -47.40
N GLN A 484 -86.60 72.19 -47.85
CA GLN A 484 -86.70 71.78 -49.26
C GLN A 484 -88.17 71.62 -49.67
N HIS A 485 -89.01 71.01 -48.83
CA HIS A 485 -90.44 70.88 -49.09
C HIS A 485 -91.13 72.25 -49.12
N GLY A 486 -90.86 73.11 -48.14
CA GLY A 486 -91.29 74.50 -48.12
C GLY A 486 -90.85 75.28 -49.37
N SER A 487 -89.61 75.07 -49.84
CA SER A 487 -89.11 75.63 -51.10
C SER A 487 -89.88 75.12 -52.31
N THR A 488 -90.24 73.83 -52.38
CA THR A 488 -91.12 73.32 -53.46
C THR A 488 -92.54 73.90 -53.39
N ILE A 489 -93.08 74.16 -52.20
CA ILE A 489 -94.38 74.82 -52.01
C ILE A 489 -94.30 76.29 -52.44
N PHE A 490 -93.26 77.02 -52.04
CA PHE A 490 -93.05 78.41 -52.47
C PHE A 490 -92.79 78.51 -53.97
N GLN A 491 -92.07 77.55 -54.59
CA GLN A 491 -91.91 77.49 -56.04
C GLN A 491 -93.26 77.30 -56.74
N ALA A 492 -94.11 76.38 -56.24
CA ALA A 492 -95.46 76.19 -56.76
C ALA A 492 -96.35 77.45 -56.56
N GLN A 493 -96.21 78.17 -55.44
CA GLN A 493 -96.88 79.45 -55.22
C GLN A 493 -96.36 80.55 -56.17
N VAL A 494 -95.06 80.61 -56.43
CA VAL A 494 -94.43 81.54 -57.38
C VAL A 494 -94.90 81.25 -58.81
N ASP A 495 -95.02 79.99 -59.20
CA ASP A 495 -95.53 79.62 -60.53
C ASP A 495 -97.04 79.85 -60.64
N ALA A 496 -97.83 79.59 -59.59
CA ALA A 496 -99.23 80.03 -59.52
C ALA A 496 -99.37 81.56 -59.59
N ALA A 497 -98.46 82.32 -58.95
CA ALA A 497 -98.41 83.77 -59.04
C ALA A 497 -97.97 84.26 -60.42
N LYS A 498 -97.17 83.49 -61.18
CA LYS A 498 -96.90 83.76 -62.61
C LYS A 498 -98.13 83.52 -63.48
N GLU A 499 -98.93 82.48 -63.22
CA GLU A 499 -100.21 82.31 -63.92
C GLU A 499 -101.23 83.41 -63.54
N GLN A 500 -101.25 83.86 -62.28
CA GLN A 500 -101.99 85.06 -61.89
C GLN A 500 -101.46 86.32 -62.58
N ALA A 501 -100.14 86.49 -62.71
CA ALA A 501 -99.55 87.59 -63.46
C ALA A 501 -99.89 87.53 -64.96
N LYS A 502 -99.93 86.33 -65.58
CA LYS A 502 -100.40 86.12 -66.96
C LYS A 502 -101.86 86.52 -67.12
N THR A 503 -102.75 86.03 -66.26
CA THR A 503 -104.17 86.41 -66.29
C THR A 503 -104.39 87.90 -65.99
N LEU A 504 -103.52 88.53 -65.18
CA LEU A 504 -103.48 89.98 -65.02
C LEU A 504 -102.98 90.70 -66.27
N THR A 505 -102.00 90.18 -67.02
CA THR A 505 -101.66 90.74 -68.34
C THR A 505 -102.75 90.52 -69.38
N GLU A 506 -103.47 89.38 -69.39
CA GLU A 506 -104.64 89.22 -70.25
C GLU A 506 -105.81 90.12 -69.82
N LEU A 507 -105.95 90.42 -68.52
CA LEU A 507 -106.88 91.43 -68.02
C LEU A 507 -106.41 92.84 -68.36
N GLN A 508 -105.09 93.07 -68.44
CA GLN A 508 -104.51 94.33 -68.91
C GLN A 508 -104.66 94.51 -70.42
N GLU A 509 -104.64 93.42 -71.20
CA GLU A 509 -104.95 93.41 -72.63
C GLU A 509 -106.46 93.56 -72.89
N ARG A 510 -107.33 92.89 -72.10
CA ARG A 510 -108.77 93.18 -72.11
C ARG A 510 -109.07 94.61 -71.66
N MET A 511 -108.37 95.11 -70.63
CA MET A 511 -108.45 96.52 -70.23
C MET A 511 -108.04 97.43 -71.37
N ARG A 512 -106.91 97.15 -72.06
CA ARG A 512 -106.50 97.92 -73.24
C ARG A 512 -107.51 97.83 -74.38
N ALA A 513 -108.17 96.69 -74.59
CA ALA A 513 -109.25 96.55 -75.56
C ALA A 513 -110.48 97.40 -75.17
N THR A 514 -110.86 97.41 -73.88
CA THR A 514 -111.90 98.31 -73.36
C THR A 514 -111.42 99.76 -73.23
N GLU A 515 -110.12 100.03 -73.25
CA GLU A 515 -109.51 101.36 -73.25
C GLU A 515 -109.41 101.92 -74.68
N THR A 516 -109.26 101.06 -75.69
CA THR A 516 -109.52 101.41 -77.09
C THR A 516 -111.01 101.60 -77.32
N GLU A 517 -111.89 100.72 -76.83
CA GLU A 517 -113.35 100.92 -76.93
C GLU A 517 -113.77 102.19 -76.15
N LEU A 518 -113.17 102.47 -74.99
CA LEU A 518 -113.38 103.74 -74.28
C LEU A 518 -112.75 104.92 -75.00
N LYS A 519 -111.68 104.77 -75.81
CA LYS A 519 -111.14 105.83 -76.67
C LYS A 519 -112.02 106.08 -77.89
N ASP A 520 -112.60 105.06 -78.49
CA ASP A 520 -113.61 105.21 -79.54
C ASP A 520 -114.82 105.98 -78.99
N ARG A 521 -115.30 105.61 -77.79
CA ARG A 521 -116.30 106.37 -77.02
C ARG A 521 -115.80 107.76 -76.60
N TYR A 522 -114.50 107.93 -76.36
CA TYR A 522 -113.91 109.23 -76.01
C TYR A 522 -113.82 110.12 -77.23
N GLU A 523 -113.61 109.59 -78.45
CA GLU A 523 -113.65 110.32 -79.71
C GLU A 523 -115.10 110.65 -80.12
N GLU A 524 -116.07 109.76 -79.90
CA GLU A 524 -117.51 110.10 -79.94
C GLU A 524 -117.84 111.25 -78.97
N LEU A 525 -117.27 111.22 -77.75
CA LEU A 525 -117.41 112.30 -76.79
C LEU A 525 -116.59 113.55 -77.16
N GLU A 526 -115.44 113.44 -77.83
CA GLU A 526 -114.61 114.57 -78.20
C GLU A 526 -115.25 115.35 -79.36
N ILE A 527 -115.98 114.66 -80.26
CA ILE A 527 -116.88 115.27 -81.25
C ILE A 527 -117.98 116.12 -80.56
N LEU A 528 -118.46 115.68 -79.38
CA LEU A 528 -119.44 116.44 -78.56
C LEU A 528 -118.78 117.48 -77.64
N ARG A 529 -117.51 117.29 -77.25
CA ARG A 529 -116.77 118.11 -76.27
C ARG A 529 -115.95 119.22 -76.92
N ALA A 530 -115.60 119.08 -78.19
CA ALA A 530 -115.09 120.17 -79.02
C ALA A 530 -116.09 121.36 -79.16
N GLN A 531 -117.34 121.19 -78.71
CA GLN A 531 -118.32 122.28 -78.58
C GLN A 531 -118.24 123.03 -77.24
N LEU A 532 -117.57 122.50 -76.20
CA LEU A 532 -117.51 123.11 -74.85
C LEU A 532 -116.08 123.06 -74.24
N SER A 533 -115.29 124.01 -74.72
CA SER A 533 -113.92 124.42 -74.41
C SER A 533 -113.35 124.34 -72.97
N GLN A 534 -112.11 123.81 -72.91
CA GLN A 534 -110.92 124.32 -72.17
C GLN A 534 -110.70 124.06 -70.64
N THR A 535 -109.40 124.05 -70.27
CA THR A 535 -108.70 123.44 -69.11
C THR A 535 -108.23 124.54 -68.11
N THR A 536 -108.26 124.50 -66.75
CA THR A 536 -107.85 123.56 -65.65
C THR A 536 -106.35 123.60 -65.26
N THR A 537 -106.00 123.58 -63.95
CA THR A 537 -104.69 123.11 -63.38
C THR A 537 -104.61 123.07 -61.81
N VAL A 538 -103.60 122.32 -61.29
CA VAL A 538 -102.92 122.30 -59.93
C VAL A 538 -103.52 121.60 -58.65
N THR A 539 -102.60 120.98 -57.85
CA THR A 539 -102.57 120.71 -56.35
C THR A 539 -103.54 119.67 -55.70
N GLU A 540 -103.33 119.01 -54.52
CA GLU A 540 -102.17 118.49 -53.67
C GLU A 540 -102.76 117.71 -52.41
N GLU A 541 -102.14 117.12 -51.35
CA GLU A 541 -100.78 116.85 -50.78
C GLU A 541 -100.84 115.73 -49.65
N LYS A 542 -99.69 115.17 -49.17
CA LYS A 542 -99.40 114.60 -47.78
C LYS A 542 -100.14 113.31 -47.24
N PRO A 543 -99.89 112.77 -45.99
CA PRO A 543 -98.65 112.59 -45.15
C PRO A 543 -98.52 111.29 -44.24
N SER A 544 -97.34 111.08 -43.59
CA SER A 544 -97.10 110.61 -42.17
C SER A 544 -97.45 109.14 -41.70
N VAL A 545 -96.88 108.52 -40.63
CA VAL A 545 -95.75 108.80 -39.66
C VAL A 545 -95.22 107.48 -38.98
N GLU A 546 -94.16 107.55 -38.16
CA GLU A 546 -93.32 106.44 -37.62
C GLU A 546 -93.76 105.72 -36.31
N THR A 547 -93.01 104.70 -35.88
CA THR A 547 -92.58 104.52 -34.46
C THR A 547 -91.40 103.54 -34.28
N GLU A 548 -90.41 103.90 -33.47
CA GLU A 548 -89.28 103.06 -33.01
C GLU A 548 -89.15 103.10 -31.46
N ALA A 549 -88.58 102.07 -30.82
CA ALA A 549 -87.91 102.19 -29.49
C ALA A 549 -87.27 100.90 -28.95
N THR A 550 -87.94 99.74 -29.07
CA THR A 550 -87.69 98.58 -28.17
C THR A 550 -86.59 97.63 -28.63
N ALA A 551 -86.39 97.45 -29.94
CA ALA A 551 -85.56 96.36 -30.48
C ALA A 551 -84.04 96.47 -30.21
N GLN A 552 -83.50 97.67 -30.04
CA GLN A 552 -82.04 97.86 -30.02
C GLN A 552 -81.35 97.30 -28.75
N LYS A 553 -82.00 97.28 -27.59
CA LYS A 553 -81.38 96.78 -26.35
C LYS A 553 -81.18 95.26 -26.34
N GLU A 554 -82.12 94.51 -26.90
CA GLU A 554 -82.03 93.05 -26.98
C GLU A 554 -80.91 92.63 -27.96
N VAL A 555 -80.78 93.33 -29.08
CA VAL A 555 -79.71 93.10 -30.08
C VAL A 555 -78.31 93.30 -29.47
N GLU A 556 -78.09 94.33 -28.65
CA GLU A 556 -76.79 94.57 -28.02
C GLU A 556 -76.45 93.50 -26.96
N GLN A 557 -77.43 93.09 -26.15
CA GLN A 557 -77.24 92.03 -25.15
C GLN A 557 -76.97 90.66 -25.80
N LEU A 558 -77.70 90.33 -26.88
CA LEU A 558 -77.47 89.10 -27.65
C LEU A 558 -76.08 89.09 -28.30
N ARG A 559 -75.59 90.24 -28.82
CA ARG A 559 -74.22 90.37 -29.34
C ARG A 559 -73.14 90.08 -28.30
N SER A 560 -73.28 90.60 -27.08
CA SER A 560 -72.30 90.31 -26.02
C SER A 560 -72.25 88.82 -25.66
N SER A 561 -73.41 88.17 -25.54
CA SER A 561 -73.52 86.73 -25.24
C SER A 561 -72.99 85.86 -26.39
N LEU A 562 -73.28 86.23 -27.64
CA LEU A 562 -72.76 85.53 -28.83
C LEU A 562 -71.23 85.56 -28.84
N LYS A 563 -70.62 86.73 -28.62
CA LYS A 563 -69.16 86.90 -28.64
C LYS A 563 -68.45 86.16 -27.50
N GLU A 564 -69.10 86.04 -26.34
CA GLU A 564 -68.60 85.19 -25.26
C GLU A 564 -68.66 83.70 -25.64
N ARG A 565 -69.75 83.25 -26.30
CA ARG A 565 -69.86 81.88 -26.81
C ARG A 565 -68.89 81.57 -27.96
N GLU A 566 -68.59 82.52 -28.83
CA GLU A 566 -67.54 82.39 -29.86
C GLU A 566 -66.15 82.23 -29.22
N GLY A 567 -65.85 82.97 -28.14
CA GLY A 567 -64.64 82.79 -27.35
C GLY A 567 -64.56 81.41 -26.66
N GLN A 568 -65.66 80.95 -26.07
CA GLN A 568 -65.74 79.62 -25.45
C GLN A 568 -65.59 78.49 -26.48
N LEU A 569 -66.22 78.61 -27.66
CA LEU A 569 -66.09 77.65 -28.75
C LEU A 569 -64.67 77.58 -29.31
N THR A 570 -63.99 78.73 -29.48
CA THR A 570 -62.60 78.74 -29.96
C THR A 570 -61.60 78.21 -28.93
N SER A 571 -61.87 78.35 -27.62
CA SER A 571 -61.10 77.62 -26.58
C SER A 571 -61.32 76.12 -26.66
N LEU A 572 -62.58 75.67 -26.74
CA LEU A 572 -62.93 74.24 -26.81
C LEU A 572 -62.40 73.57 -28.09
N GLU A 573 -62.38 74.29 -29.22
CA GLU A 573 -61.78 73.84 -30.48
C GLU A 573 -60.25 73.66 -30.33
N ALA A 574 -59.56 74.58 -29.64
CA ALA A 574 -58.14 74.44 -29.35
C ALA A 574 -57.85 73.26 -28.41
N GLU A 575 -58.62 73.11 -27.33
CA GLU A 575 -58.52 71.99 -26.38
C GLU A 575 -58.83 70.65 -27.06
N PHE A 576 -59.83 70.57 -27.92
CA PHE A 576 -60.18 69.37 -28.68
C PHE A 576 -59.08 68.97 -29.67
N ASN A 577 -58.48 69.94 -30.37
CA ASN A 577 -57.36 69.65 -31.26
C ASN A 577 -56.08 69.26 -30.49
N GLN A 578 -55.81 69.86 -29.33
CA GLN A 578 -54.72 69.42 -28.44
C GLN A 578 -54.93 67.96 -27.96
N LEU A 579 -56.12 67.63 -27.43
CA LEU A 579 -56.46 66.27 -27.01
C LEU A 579 -56.39 65.27 -28.19
N ARG A 580 -56.67 65.72 -29.41
CA ARG A 580 -56.54 64.91 -30.63
C ARG A 580 -55.08 64.65 -31.01
N GLU A 581 -54.19 65.63 -30.84
CA GLU A 581 -52.74 65.42 -31.02
C GLU A 581 -52.16 64.53 -29.92
N GLU A 582 -52.54 64.75 -28.65
CA GLU A 582 -52.16 63.89 -27.51
C GLU A 582 -52.63 62.44 -27.70
N LEU A 583 -53.86 62.22 -28.19
CA LEU A 583 -54.35 60.88 -28.53
C LEU A 583 -53.56 60.24 -29.68
N VAL A 584 -53.02 61.03 -30.61
CA VAL A 584 -52.16 60.55 -31.71
C VAL A 584 -50.74 60.26 -31.23
N THR A 585 -50.18 61.02 -30.30
CA THR A 585 -48.88 60.70 -29.69
C THR A 585 -48.97 59.46 -28.81
N VAL A 586 -49.98 59.33 -27.95
CA VAL A 586 -50.21 58.13 -27.12
C VAL A 586 -50.41 56.88 -27.97
N LYS A 587 -51.17 56.96 -29.07
CA LYS A 587 -51.31 55.82 -30.01
C LYS A 587 -49.99 55.46 -30.70
N ARG A 588 -49.14 56.45 -31.02
CA ARG A 588 -47.81 56.19 -31.58
C ARG A 588 -46.90 55.51 -30.55
N THR A 589 -46.80 56.04 -29.32
CA THR A 589 -45.95 55.45 -28.27
C THR A 589 -46.44 54.06 -27.87
N GLN A 590 -47.75 53.80 -27.84
CA GLN A 590 -48.28 52.46 -27.58
C GLN A 590 -47.98 51.48 -28.73
N ALA A 591 -48.00 51.93 -29.99
CA ALA A 591 -47.59 51.13 -31.13
C ALA A 591 -46.08 50.83 -31.11
N GLU A 592 -45.25 51.81 -30.76
CA GLU A 592 -43.79 51.65 -30.60
C GLU A 592 -43.45 50.74 -29.43
N GLU A 593 -44.13 50.86 -28.28
CA GLU A 593 -43.94 49.99 -27.11
C GLU A 593 -44.37 48.55 -27.41
N THR A 594 -45.53 48.34 -28.06
CA THR A 594 -45.96 46.99 -28.45
C THR A 594 -45.04 46.37 -29.49
N GLN A 595 -44.56 47.13 -30.48
CA GLN A 595 -43.56 46.66 -31.44
C GLN A 595 -42.23 46.31 -30.74
N ASN A 596 -41.78 47.12 -29.78
CA ASN A 596 -40.57 46.84 -29.01
C ASN A 596 -40.71 45.58 -28.15
N ARG A 597 -41.88 45.37 -27.50
CA ARG A 597 -42.16 44.13 -26.77
C ARG A 597 -42.20 42.90 -27.66
N VAL A 598 -42.75 43.02 -28.87
CA VAL A 598 -42.68 41.95 -29.89
C VAL A 598 -41.22 41.69 -30.26
N ASN A 599 -40.46 42.73 -30.62
CA ASN A 599 -39.03 42.60 -31.01
C ASN A 599 -38.19 41.90 -29.92
N VAL A 600 -38.42 42.21 -28.64
CA VAL A 600 -37.73 41.59 -27.49
C VAL A 600 -38.09 40.11 -27.35
N ALA A 601 -39.37 39.75 -27.37
CA ALA A 601 -39.80 38.36 -27.33
C ALA A 601 -39.27 37.56 -28.54
N ASP A 602 -39.13 38.22 -29.70
CA ASP A 602 -38.61 37.66 -30.94
C ASP A 602 -37.08 37.46 -30.89
N THR A 603 -36.33 38.28 -30.13
CA THR A 603 -34.92 38.03 -29.79
C THR A 603 -34.74 36.93 -28.76
N GLU A 604 -35.53 36.91 -27.68
CA GLU A 604 -35.51 35.84 -26.67
C GLU A 604 -35.79 34.46 -27.32
N TRP A 605 -36.77 34.39 -28.24
CA TRP A 605 -37.04 33.17 -29.00
C TRP A 605 -35.88 32.72 -29.89
N ARG A 606 -35.14 33.65 -30.50
CA ARG A 606 -33.95 33.34 -31.30
C ARG A 606 -32.79 32.86 -30.43
N GLU A 607 -32.61 33.44 -29.25
CA GLU A 607 -31.58 33.02 -28.28
C GLU A 607 -31.87 31.61 -27.76
N TYR A 608 -33.08 31.32 -27.29
CA TYR A 608 -33.46 29.95 -26.88
C TYR A 608 -33.37 28.93 -28.03
N THR A 609 -33.69 29.33 -29.27
CA THR A 609 -33.52 28.44 -30.43
C THR A 609 -32.04 28.13 -30.69
N ALA A 610 -31.17 29.13 -30.58
CA ALA A 610 -29.72 28.95 -30.74
C ALA A 610 -29.12 28.08 -29.61
N GLU A 611 -29.54 28.26 -28.36
CA GLU A 611 -29.15 27.39 -27.24
C GLU A 611 -29.59 25.94 -27.46
N ILE A 612 -30.83 25.73 -27.91
CA ILE A 612 -31.36 24.40 -28.24
C ILE A 612 -30.54 23.73 -29.36
N ASP A 613 -30.18 24.47 -30.40
CA ASP A 613 -29.36 23.94 -31.50
C ASP A 613 -27.89 23.70 -31.09
N GLN A 614 -27.33 24.52 -30.19
CA GLN A 614 -26.02 24.27 -29.57
C GLN A 614 -26.01 23.03 -28.67
N LEU A 615 -27.11 22.78 -27.95
CA LEU A 615 -27.28 21.55 -27.16
C LEU A 615 -27.44 20.32 -28.05
N LYS A 616 -28.15 20.42 -29.20
CA LYS A 616 -28.23 19.35 -30.20
C LYS A 616 -26.87 19.02 -30.82
N THR A 617 -26.07 20.02 -31.22
CA THR A 617 -24.74 19.76 -31.79
C THR A 617 -23.80 19.14 -30.77
N SER A 618 -23.80 19.63 -29.52
CA SER A 618 -22.99 19.01 -28.46
C SER A 618 -23.46 17.58 -28.13
N LEU A 619 -24.77 17.30 -28.15
CA LEU A 619 -25.29 15.93 -28.00
C LEU A 619 -24.81 15.02 -29.16
N LYS A 620 -24.86 15.52 -30.40
CA LYS A 620 -24.39 14.81 -31.60
C LYS A 620 -22.89 14.48 -31.51
N GLU A 621 -22.06 15.42 -31.07
CA GLU A 621 -20.63 15.18 -30.77
C GLU A 621 -20.42 14.11 -29.70
N LYS A 622 -21.27 14.06 -28.66
CA LYS A 622 -21.20 13.01 -27.62
C LYS A 622 -21.62 11.64 -28.15
N GLU A 623 -22.67 11.56 -28.96
CA GLU A 623 -23.08 10.32 -29.64
C GLU A 623 -21.95 9.76 -30.51
N ASP A 624 -21.33 10.61 -31.32
CA ASP A 624 -20.27 10.19 -32.26
C ASP A 624 -18.97 9.80 -31.52
N LEU A 625 -18.68 10.45 -30.38
CA LEU A 625 -17.60 10.04 -29.47
C LEU A 625 -17.89 8.68 -28.82
N VAL A 626 -19.13 8.42 -28.39
CA VAL A 626 -19.54 7.12 -27.83
C VAL A 626 -19.43 6.02 -28.90
N ALA A 627 -19.88 6.28 -30.14
CA ALA A 627 -19.72 5.34 -31.25
C ALA A 627 -18.23 5.08 -31.57
N SER A 628 -17.37 6.09 -31.49
CA SER A 628 -15.92 5.94 -31.67
C SER A 628 -15.29 5.07 -30.57
N LEU A 629 -15.67 5.28 -29.31
CA LEU A 629 -15.20 4.48 -28.17
C LEU A 629 -15.70 3.03 -28.25
N GLN A 630 -16.95 2.81 -28.68
CA GLN A 630 -17.50 1.48 -28.90
C GLN A 630 -16.75 0.73 -30.02
N ALA A 631 -16.44 1.40 -31.14
CA ALA A 631 -15.63 0.83 -32.21
C ALA A 631 -14.18 0.53 -31.76
N GLN A 632 -13.62 1.30 -30.81
CA GLN A 632 -12.33 0.97 -30.19
C GLN A 632 -12.42 -0.24 -29.26
N LEU A 633 -13.52 -0.39 -28.51
CA LEU A 633 -13.80 -1.59 -27.69
C LEU A 633 -13.91 -2.85 -28.56
N GLU A 634 -14.75 -2.84 -29.60
CA GLU A 634 -14.87 -3.97 -30.54
C GLU A 634 -13.54 -4.32 -31.23
N LYS A 635 -12.72 -3.30 -31.54
CA LYS A 635 -11.36 -3.50 -32.06
C LYS A 635 -10.40 -4.11 -31.03
N MET A 636 -10.55 -3.77 -29.75
CA MET A 636 -9.76 -4.37 -28.67
C MET A 636 -10.22 -5.80 -28.37
N GLU A 637 -11.52 -6.08 -28.33
CA GLU A 637 -12.07 -7.43 -28.14
C GLU A 637 -11.71 -8.38 -29.28
N SER A 638 -11.77 -7.90 -30.53
CA SER A 638 -11.29 -8.67 -31.69
C SER A 638 -9.77 -8.85 -31.67
N PHE A 639 -8.99 -7.86 -31.23
CA PHE A 639 -7.54 -8.04 -31.02
C PHE A 639 -7.23 -9.06 -29.91
N ILE A 640 -7.95 -9.05 -28.79
CA ILE A 640 -7.84 -10.05 -27.71
C ILE A 640 -8.22 -11.44 -28.25
N THR A 641 -9.30 -11.55 -29.03
CA THR A 641 -9.74 -12.81 -29.64
C THR A 641 -8.69 -13.36 -30.62
N VAL A 642 -8.10 -12.49 -31.45
CA VAL A 642 -7.00 -12.84 -32.37
C VAL A 642 -5.73 -13.22 -31.59
N TYR A 643 -5.41 -12.52 -30.50
CA TYR A 643 -4.27 -12.85 -29.63
C TYR A 643 -4.43 -14.22 -28.94
N LEU A 644 -5.63 -14.54 -28.45
CA LEU A 644 -5.97 -15.86 -27.89
C LEU A 644 -5.93 -16.97 -28.96
N SER A 645 -6.31 -16.67 -30.19
CA SER A 645 -6.24 -17.59 -31.34
C SER A 645 -4.79 -17.86 -31.79
N LEU A 646 -3.99 -16.80 -31.94
CA LEU A 646 -2.59 -16.87 -32.39
C LEU A 646 -1.63 -17.36 -31.30
N ASN A 647 -2.01 -17.27 -30.02
CA ASN A 647 -1.20 -17.75 -28.90
C ASN A 647 -1.80 -19.05 -28.30
N PRO A 648 -1.59 -20.22 -28.93
CA PRO A 648 -2.11 -21.49 -28.44
C PRO A 648 -1.56 -21.88 -27.06
N SER A 649 -0.55 -21.16 -26.54
CA SER A 649 -0.06 -21.27 -25.16
C SER A 649 -1.13 -20.88 -24.13
N ILE A 650 -2.04 -19.95 -24.45
CA ILE A 650 -3.11 -19.51 -23.53
C ILE A 650 -4.25 -20.53 -23.54
N SER A 651 -4.61 -21.08 -24.71
CA SER A 651 -5.53 -22.23 -24.80
C SER A 651 -4.95 -23.48 -24.11
N LYS A 652 -3.62 -23.68 -24.18
CA LYS A 652 -2.90 -24.68 -23.37
C LYS A 652 -2.90 -24.36 -21.87
N LEU A 653 -3.12 -23.12 -21.44
CA LEU A 653 -3.22 -22.77 -20.02
C LEU A 653 -4.49 -23.35 -19.38
N HIS A 654 -5.58 -23.46 -20.14
CA HIS A 654 -6.77 -24.20 -19.72
C HIS A 654 -6.58 -25.73 -19.75
N LEU A 655 -5.55 -26.23 -20.46
CA LEU A 655 -5.13 -27.63 -20.48
C LEU A 655 -4.03 -27.94 -19.45
N TYR A 656 -3.42 -26.91 -18.86
CA TYR A 656 -2.28 -26.99 -17.95
C TYR A 656 -2.47 -27.93 -16.75
N PRO A 657 -3.62 -27.94 -16.02
CA PRO A 657 -3.81 -28.91 -14.94
C PRO A 657 -3.83 -30.37 -15.42
N HIS A 658 -4.39 -30.64 -16.61
CA HIS A 658 -4.35 -31.98 -17.20
C HIS A 658 -2.93 -32.33 -17.69
N LEU A 659 -2.19 -31.36 -18.22
CA LEU A 659 -0.82 -31.55 -18.69
C LEU A 659 0.13 -31.83 -17.50
N ILE A 660 -0.03 -31.12 -16.37
CA ILE A 660 0.70 -31.39 -15.12
C ILE A 660 0.43 -32.82 -14.64
N VAL A 661 -0.82 -33.27 -14.61
CA VAL A 661 -1.16 -34.65 -14.18
C VAL A 661 -0.49 -35.69 -15.09
N VAL A 662 -0.51 -35.49 -16.42
CA VAL A 662 0.17 -36.38 -17.38
C VAL A 662 1.68 -36.36 -17.17
N CYS A 663 2.32 -35.19 -17.06
CA CYS A 663 3.76 -35.09 -16.84
C CYS A 663 4.19 -35.67 -15.49
N VAL A 664 3.40 -35.52 -14.42
CA VAL A 664 3.68 -36.13 -13.10
C VAL A 664 3.57 -37.65 -13.16
N GLN A 665 2.58 -38.20 -13.89
CA GLN A 665 2.47 -39.64 -14.10
C GLN A 665 3.62 -40.18 -14.96
N GLU A 666 3.99 -39.49 -16.03
CA GLU A 666 5.13 -39.86 -16.89
C GLU A 666 6.47 -39.78 -16.13
N LEU A 667 6.65 -38.80 -15.24
CA LEU A 667 7.81 -38.70 -14.36
C LEU A 667 7.84 -39.84 -13.33
N ARG A 668 6.67 -40.25 -12.81
CA ARG A 668 6.54 -41.39 -11.89
C ARG A 668 6.87 -42.71 -12.57
N GLU A 669 6.43 -42.92 -13.80
CA GLU A 669 6.75 -44.10 -14.62
C GLU A 669 8.25 -44.14 -14.97
N LYS A 670 8.85 -43.00 -15.34
CA LYS A 670 10.30 -42.89 -15.57
C LYS A 670 11.12 -43.16 -14.31
N ASN A 671 10.71 -42.63 -13.16
CA ASN A 671 11.37 -42.91 -11.88
C ASN A 671 11.24 -44.39 -11.48
N TYR A 672 10.08 -45.02 -11.71
CA TYR A 672 9.92 -46.46 -11.48
C TYR A 672 10.87 -47.28 -12.37
N ALA A 673 10.94 -46.97 -13.67
CA ALA A 673 11.85 -47.63 -14.60
C ALA A 673 13.33 -47.41 -14.26
N ALA A 674 13.70 -46.23 -13.74
CA ALA A 674 15.06 -45.96 -13.26
C ALA A 674 15.42 -46.80 -12.01
N VAL A 675 14.49 -46.95 -11.06
CA VAL A 675 14.67 -47.82 -9.89
C VAL A 675 14.73 -49.29 -10.28
N GLU A 676 13.92 -49.75 -11.23
CA GLU A 676 13.97 -51.12 -11.75
C GLU A 676 15.28 -51.41 -12.51
N ALA A 677 15.81 -50.44 -13.24
CA ALA A 677 17.12 -50.51 -13.89
C ALA A 677 18.28 -50.53 -12.87
N LEU A 678 18.21 -49.72 -11.80
CA LEU A 678 19.20 -49.73 -10.71
C LEU A 678 19.23 -51.11 -10.03
N ALA A 679 18.07 -51.64 -9.64
CA ALA A 679 17.95 -52.97 -9.04
C ALA A 679 18.34 -54.12 -9.98
N ALA A 680 18.37 -53.88 -11.31
CA ALA A 680 18.94 -54.83 -12.27
C ALA A 680 20.47 -54.74 -12.35
N ALA A 681 21.04 -53.53 -12.26
CA ALA A 681 22.48 -53.31 -12.20
C ALA A 681 23.10 -53.87 -10.91
N GLU A 682 22.45 -53.68 -9.76
CA GLU A 682 22.85 -54.24 -8.46
C GLU A 682 22.94 -55.78 -8.49
N ARG A 683 21.93 -56.47 -9.01
CA ARG A 683 21.97 -57.93 -9.15
C ARG A 683 23.08 -58.40 -10.08
N LEU A 684 23.38 -57.63 -11.13
CA LEU A 684 24.44 -57.98 -12.08
C LEU A 684 25.84 -57.72 -11.51
N SER A 685 26.03 -56.70 -10.68
CA SER A 685 27.29 -56.50 -9.96
C SER A 685 27.49 -57.55 -8.87
N GLU A 686 26.43 -57.94 -8.15
CA GLU A 686 26.46 -59.01 -7.15
C GLU A 686 26.75 -60.38 -7.78
N GLU A 687 26.15 -60.70 -8.94
CA GLU A 687 26.49 -61.89 -9.71
C GLU A 687 27.95 -61.85 -10.19
N ARG A 688 28.43 -60.73 -10.73
CA ARG A 688 29.83 -60.55 -11.14
C ARG A 688 30.82 -60.70 -9.98
N LEU A 689 30.48 -60.18 -8.79
CA LEU A 689 31.28 -60.35 -7.57
C LEU A 689 31.38 -61.83 -7.17
N SER A 690 30.29 -62.59 -7.32
CA SER A 690 30.29 -64.04 -7.05
C SER A 690 31.17 -64.82 -8.04
N GLN A 691 31.11 -64.46 -9.33
CA GLN A 691 31.92 -65.08 -10.39
C GLN A 691 33.41 -64.75 -10.21
N ALA A 692 33.75 -63.50 -9.87
CA ALA A 692 35.13 -63.09 -9.59
C ALA A 692 35.74 -63.84 -8.40
N LYS A 693 34.98 -64.02 -7.30
CA LYS A 693 35.41 -64.80 -6.12
C LYS A 693 35.60 -66.28 -6.45
N ALA A 694 34.75 -66.86 -7.29
CA ALA A 694 34.94 -68.24 -7.76
C ALA A 694 36.23 -68.39 -8.57
N ALA A 695 36.46 -67.51 -9.56
CA ALA A 695 37.67 -67.50 -10.37
C ALA A 695 38.96 -67.26 -9.54
N GLN A 696 38.91 -66.37 -8.54
CA GLN A 696 40.00 -66.20 -7.58
C GLN A 696 40.31 -67.51 -6.86
N SER A 697 39.30 -68.19 -6.29
CA SER A 697 39.55 -69.46 -5.58
C SER A 697 40.11 -70.57 -6.47
N GLU A 698 39.72 -70.62 -7.76
CA GLU A 698 40.28 -71.57 -8.73
C GLU A 698 41.74 -71.23 -9.07
N THR A 699 42.08 -69.95 -9.29
CA THR A 699 43.46 -69.54 -9.58
C THR A 699 44.39 -69.69 -8.38
N GLU A 700 43.93 -69.42 -7.15
CA GLU A 700 44.67 -69.73 -5.92
C GLU A 700 44.92 -71.24 -5.78
N GLN A 701 43.92 -72.07 -6.09
CA GLN A 701 44.07 -73.53 -6.09
C GLN A 701 45.09 -74.00 -7.15
N GLN A 702 45.02 -73.49 -8.38
CA GLN A 702 45.98 -73.80 -9.46
C GLN A 702 47.41 -73.32 -9.14
N LEU A 703 47.56 -72.15 -8.50
CA LEU A 703 48.87 -71.67 -8.05
C LEU A 703 49.45 -72.58 -6.95
N SER A 704 48.62 -73.06 -6.02
CA SER A 704 49.05 -73.97 -4.95
C SER A 704 49.50 -75.34 -5.46
N SER A 705 48.83 -75.90 -6.47
CA SER A 705 49.24 -77.15 -7.11
C SER A 705 50.51 -76.95 -7.94
N PHE A 706 50.59 -75.90 -8.75
CA PHE A 706 51.80 -75.57 -9.52
C PHE A 706 53.03 -75.34 -8.63
N GLN A 707 52.87 -74.65 -7.49
CA GLN A 707 53.94 -74.47 -6.50
C GLN A 707 54.40 -75.82 -5.92
N THR A 708 53.45 -76.72 -5.64
CA THR A 708 53.72 -78.07 -5.11
C THR A 708 54.43 -78.96 -6.13
N ASP A 709 53.98 -78.97 -7.38
CA ASP A 709 54.59 -79.73 -8.47
C ASP A 709 55.98 -79.20 -8.85
N THR A 710 56.15 -77.88 -8.87
CA THR A 710 57.46 -77.23 -9.10
C THR A 710 58.45 -77.60 -7.98
N ARG A 711 58.02 -77.60 -6.72
CA ARG A 711 58.83 -78.07 -5.59
C ARG A 711 59.19 -79.56 -5.73
N SER A 712 58.21 -80.39 -6.10
CA SER A 712 58.40 -81.83 -6.38
C SER A 712 59.39 -82.08 -7.52
N ALA A 713 59.40 -81.24 -8.56
CA ALA A 713 60.34 -81.32 -9.66
C ALA A 713 61.77 -80.93 -9.23
N PHE A 714 61.95 -79.80 -8.54
CA PHE A 714 63.27 -79.38 -8.06
C PHE A 714 63.89 -80.39 -7.09
N GLN A 715 63.09 -80.96 -6.17
CA GLN A 715 63.59 -81.95 -5.20
C GLN A 715 63.92 -83.32 -5.84
N LYS A 716 63.41 -83.62 -7.04
CA LYS A 716 63.86 -84.76 -7.87
C LYS A 716 65.14 -84.45 -8.65
N LEU A 717 65.30 -83.20 -9.13
CA LEU A 717 66.45 -82.77 -9.91
C LEU A 717 67.70 -82.55 -9.05
N PHE A 718 67.54 -82.15 -7.78
CA PHE A 718 68.64 -81.87 -6.85
C PHE A 718 68.46 -82.59 -5.50
N PRO A 719 68.60 -83.93 -5.43
CA PRO A 719 68.27 -84.72 -4.22
C PRO A 719 69.13 -84.42 -2.98
N HIS A 720 70.24 -83.70 -3.15
CA HIS A 720 71.15 -83.32 -2.06
C HIS A 720 70.75 -82.03 -1.33
N ILE A 721 69.77 -81.28 -1.85
CA ILE A 721 69.27 -80.03 -1.25
C ILE A 721 67.93 -80.33 -0.55
N SER A 722 67.91 -80.22 0.78
CA SER A 722 66.70 -80.41 1.59
C SER A 722 66.28 -79.11 2.27
N ILE A 723 65.02 -78.72 2.09
CA ILE A 723 64.48 -77.44 2.57
C ILE A 723 63.13 -77.70 3.25
N ASP A 724 62.96 -77.08 4.43
CA ASP A 724 61.80 -77.25 5.30
C ASP A 724 60.47 -76.82 4.64
N THR A 725 59.38 -77.50 4.98
CA THR A 725 58.19 -77.56 4.13
C THR A 725 57.21 -76.39 4.25
N HIS A 726 57.35 -75.52 5.25
CA HIS A 726 56.30 -74.55 5.62
C HIS A 726 56.57 -73.06 5.37
N GLN A 727 57.70 -72.66 4.75
CA GLN A 727 58.00 -71.24 4.51
C GLN A 727 57.66 -70.77 3.08
N SER A 728 57.07 -69.58 2.96
CA SER A 728 56.70 -68.96 1.67
C SER A 728 57.90 -68.69 0.76
N ASN A 729 59.07 -68.37 1.33
CA ASN A 729 60.29 -68.01 0.60
C ASN A 729 61.17 -69.21 0.19
N TRP A 730 60.61 -70.44 0.17
CA TRP A 730 61.39 -71.67 -0.04
C TRP A 730 62.22 -71.70 -1.33
N LEU A 731 61.78 -71.01 -2.39
CA LEU A 731 62.47 -70.96 -3.68
C LEU A 731 63.75 -70.11 -3.63
N GLU A 732 63.76 -69.06 -2.80
CA GLU A 732 64.90 -68.18 -2.57
C GLU A 732 66.00 -68.92 -1.79
N ALA A 733 65.59 -69.64 -0.73
CA ALA A 733 66.46 -70.57 -0.01
C ALA A 733 67.04 -71.68 -0.91
N PHE A 734 66.24 -72.22 -1.84
CA PHE A 734 66.70 -73.23 -2.81
C PHE A 734 67.76 -72.67 -3.77
N THR A 735 67.56 -71.44 -4.23
CA THR A 735 68.50 -70.78 -5.14
C THR A 735 69.86 -70.54 -4.49
N HIS A 736 69.88 -70.16 -3.21
CA HIS A 736 71.12 -69.97 -2.43
C HIS A 736 71.91 -71.29 -2.27
N GLU A 737 71.25 -72.37 -1.85
CA GLU A 737 71.91 -73.66 -1.61
C GLU A 737 72.43 -74.32 -2.91
N ALA A 738 71.70 -74.12 -4.01
CA ALA A 738 72.14 -74.55 -5.34
C ALA A 738 73.38 -73.78 -5.84
N GLN A 739 73.47 -72.47 -5.59
CA GLN A 739 74.64 -71.67 -5.95
C GLN A 739 75.90 -72.09 -5.20
N MET A 740 75.80 -72.33 -3.88
CA MET A 740 76.90 -72.86 -3.06
C MET A 740 77.46 -74.18 -3.61
N THR A 741 76.57 -75.06 -4.06
CA THR A 741 76.93 -76.35 -4.67
C THR A 741 77.66 -76.17 -6.01
N LEU A 742 77.20 -75.25 -6.86
CA LEU A 742 77.80 -74.96 -8.18
C LEU A 742 79.23 -74.38 -8.07
N THR A 743 79.51 -73.55 -7.06
CA THR A 743 80.84 -72.95 -6.88
C THR A 743 81.97 -73.97 -6.56
N HIS A 744 81.64 -75.22 -6.24
CA HIS A 744 82.63 -76.24 -5.91
C HIS A 744 83.20 -77.00 -7.14
N SER A 745 82.66 -76.79 -8.35
CA SER A 745 82.78 -77.75 -9.46
C SER A 745 83.55 -77.28 -10.71
N GLN A 746 84.33 -76.18 -10.67
CA GLN A 746 85.04 -75.67 -11.86
C GLN A 746 86.57 -75.51 -11.68
N GLN A 747 87.36 -76.32 -12.40
CA GLN A 747 88.80 -76.10 -12.66
C GLN A 747 89.30 -76.91 -13.88
N SER A 748 90.16 -76.29 -14.72
CA SER A 748 90.98 -76.85 -15.85
C SER A 748 90.38 -77.02 -17.28
N PRO A 749 91.20 -76.96 -18.39
CA PRO A 749 90.82 -76.25 -19.65
C PRO A 749 91.25 -76.84 -21.05
N ALA A 750 91.13 -76.03 -22.14
CA ALA A 750 91.82 -76.03 -23.49
C ALA A 750 91.14 -76.78 -24.70
N GLU A 751 91.30 -76.49 -26.02
CA GLU A 751 91.92 -75.38 -26.83
C GLU A 751 91.63 -75.40 -28.39
N GLN A 752 92.02 -74.31 -29.13
CA GLN A 752 92.54 -74.19 -30.55
C GLN A 752 91.70 -74.19 -31.89
N GLN A 753 91.93 -73.13 -32.71
CA GLN A 753 92.05 -73.02 -34.21
C GLN A 753 90.79 -73.21 -35.14
N HIS A 754 90.71 -72.91 -36.47
CA HIS A 754 91.65 -72.40 -37.53
C HIS A 754 90.95 -71.53 -38.66
N THR A 755 91.47 -71.50 -39.93
CA THR A 755 91.25 -70.48 -41.03
C THR A 755 91.61 -71.02 -42.46
N VAL A 756 91.39 -70.47 -43.70
CA VAL A 756 90.59 -69.41 -44.42
C VAL A 756 90.84 -69.55 -45.98
N SER A 757 90.01 -69.01 -46.91
CA SER A 757 90.33 -68.86 -48.38
C SER A 757 89.54 -67.71 -49.09
N SER A 758 89.86 -67.35 -50.36
CA SER A 758 89.38 -66.12 -51.04
C SER A 758 89.25 -66.20 -52.58
N SER A 759 88.02 -66.17 -53.13
CA SER A 759 87.78 -65.92 -54.58
C SER A 759 86.57 -65.02 -54.90
N ASP A 760 85.67 -64.77 -53.96
CA ASP A 760 84.33 -64.18 -54.22
C ASP A 760 84.31 -62.65 -54.30
N SER A 761 85.41 -62.00 -53.91
CA SER A 761 85.52 -60.56 -53.60
C SER A 761 84.99 -59.62 -54.69
N THR A 762 85.28 -59.86 -55.97
CA THR A 762 84.95 -58.95 -57.06
C THR A 762 83.49 -59.04 -57.53
N ASP A 763 82.85 -60.20 -57.42
CA ASP A 763 81.43 -60.36 -57.72
C ASP A 763 80.57 -59.88 -56.54
N LEU A 764 81.07 -60.04 -55.31
CA LEU A 764 80.54 -59.37 -54.12
C LEU A 764 80.57 -57.85 -54.25
N GLN A 765 81.64 -57.23 -54.78
CA GLN A 765 81.72 -55.77 -54.95
C GLN A 765 80.64 -55.19 -55.88
N LYS A 766 80.28 -55.88 -56.97
CA LYS A 766 79.19 -55.41 -57.86
C LYS A 766 77.81 -55.59 -57.24
N LYS A 767 77.59 -56.69 -56.53
CA LYS A 767 76.37 -56.92 -55.75
C LYS A 767 76.23 -55.92 -54.61
N LEU A 768 77.35 -55.55 -53.96
CA LEU A 768 77.41 -54.50 -52.96
C LEU A 768 76.99 -53.14 -53.55
N ALA A 769 77.55 -52.71 -54.68
CA ALA A 769 77.19 -51.43 -55.30
C ALA A 769 75.69 -51.33 -55.69
N LEU A 770 75.11 -52.39 -56.25
CA LEU A 770 73.67 -52.44 -56.55
C LEU A 770 72.81 -52.52 -55.28
N SER A 771 73.29 -53.24 -54.25
CA SER A 771 72.63 -53.27 -52.93
C SER A 771 72.65 -51.89 -52.29
N GLU A 772 73.77 -51.16 -52.34
CA GLU A 772 73.88 -49.78 -51.85
C GLU A 772 72.95 -48.82 -52.60
N GLU A 773 72.79 -48.95 -53.92
CA GLU A 773 71.87 -48.10 -54.69
C GLU A 773 70.40 -48.39 -54.34
N SER A 774 70.03 -49.67 -54.22
CA SER A 774 68.69 -50.04 -53.71
C SER A 774 68.46 -49.59 -52.27
N GLN A 775 69.50 -49.62 -51.43
CA GLN A 775 69.46 -49.16 -50.04
C GLN A 775 69.41 -47.63 -49.93
N ARG A 776 70.06 -46.88 -50.83
CA ARG A 776 69.88 -45.42 -50.97
C ARG A 776 68.45 -45.07 -51.36
N SER A 777 67.87 -45.80 -52.33
CA SER A 777 66.48 -45.61 -52.75
C SER A 777 65.51 -45.90 -51.61
N LEU A 778 65.67 -47.04 -50.91
CA LEU A 778 64.83 -47.41 -49.78
C LEU A 778 64.99 -46.44 -48.60
N ASN A 779 66.20 -45.94 -48.33
CA ASN A 779 66.43 -44.94 -47.30
C ASN A 779 65.78 -43.60 -47.65
N ALA A 780 65.81 -43.16 -48.91
CA ALA A 780 65.11 -41.96 -49.35
C ALA A 780 63.58 -42.11 -49.23
N GLU A 781 63.03 -43.29 -49.54
CA GLU A 781 61.61 -43.60 -49.33
C GLU A 781 61.25 -43.61 -47.82
N CYS A 782 62.11 -44.18 -46.97
CA CYS A 782 61.97 -44.09 -45.51
C CYS A 782 62.07 -42.66 -44.97
N GLU A 783 62.93 -41.81 -45.55
CA GLU A 783 63.02 -40.39 -45.20
C GLU A 783 61.77 -39.62 -45.64
N GLN A 784 61.21 -39.93 -46.82
CA GLN A 784 59.92 -39.41 -47.25
C GLN A 784 58.79 -39.84 -46.30
N TYR A 785 58.73 -41.12 -45.90
CA TYR A 785 57.75 -41.59 -44.91
C TYR A 785 57.92 -40.91 -43.54
N ARG A 786 59.15 -40.71 -43.05
CA ARG A 786 59.39 -39.93 -41.81
C ARG A 786 58.90 -38.49 -41.96
N SER A 787 59.13 -37.85 -43.10
CA SER A 787 58.67 -36.48 -43.37
C SER A 787 57.13 -36.40 -43.38
N THR A 788 56.45 -37.33 -44.05
CA THR A 788 54.98 -37.38 -44.07
C THR A 788 54.41 -37.70 -42.69
N LEU A 789 55.04 -38.60 -41.92
CA LEU A 789 54.63 -38.90 -40.54
C LEU A 789 54.76 -37.65 -39.65
N SER A 790 55.90 -36.95 -39.73
CA SER A 790 56.16 -35.70 -39.00
C SER A 790 55.16 -34.59 -39.37
N GLU A 791 54.77 -34.48 -40.65
CA GLU A 791 53.71 -33.56 -41.09
C GLU A 791 52.33 -33.96 -40.52
N THR A 792 51.98 -35.26 -40.52
CA THR A 792 50.71 -35.73 -39.93
C THR A 792 50.69 -35.62 -38.40
N GLU A 793 51.81 -35.79 -37.72
CA GLU A 793 51.96 -35.59 -36.27
C GLU A 793 51.76 -34.11 -35.91
N SER A 794 52.38 -33.20 -36.68
CA SER A 794 52.17 -31.76 -36.55
C SER A 794 50.70 -31.37 -36.77
N MET A 795 50.06 -31.92 -37.82
CA MET A 795 48.64 -31.68 -38.09
C MET A 795 47.71 -32.24 -37.00
N LEU A 796 47.99 -33.44 -36.48
CA LEU A 796 47.26 -34.02 -35.35
C LEU A 796 47.40 -33.17 -34.10
N LYS A 797 48.60 -32.64 -33.83
CA LYS A 797 48.84 -31.77 -32.67
C LYS A 797 48.08 -30.45 -32.76
N VAL A 798 48.05 -29.80 -33.93
CA VAL A 798 47.25 -28.59 -34.16
C VAL A 798 45.74 -28.88 -34.05
N LEU A 799 45.29 -30.06 -34.50
CA LEU A 799 43.90 -30.47 -34.31
C LEU A 799 43.55 -30.75 -32.83
N GLN A 800 44.48 -31.35 -32.07
CA GLN A 800 44.32 -31.55 -30.62
C GLN A 800 44.23 -30.21 -29.88
N GLU A 801 45.18 -29.31 -30.12
CA GLU A 801 45.21 -27.96 -29.53
C GLU A 801 43.92 -27.18 -29.85
N SER A 802 43.45 -27.25 -31.10
CA SER A 802 42.18 -26.64 -31.52
C SER A 802 40.93 -27.25 -30.86
N VAL A 803 40.95 -28.53 -30.51
CA VAL A 803 39.86 -29.19 -29.76
C VAL A 803 39.92 -28.85 -28.28
N GLU A 804 41.12 -28.78 -27.68
CA GLU A 804 41.33 -28.36 -26.29
C GLU A 804 40.89 -26.90 -26.07
N ASP A 805 41.26 -25.98 -26.97
CA ASP A 805 40.76 -24.61 -27.00
C ASP A 805 39.23 -24.54 -27.13
N GLY A 806 38.66 -25.32 -28.06
CA GLY A 806 37.21 -25.41 -28.26
C GLY A 806 36.46 -25.94 -27.04
N GLU A 807 37.04 -26.91 -26.32
CA GLU A 807 36.52 -27.38 -25.03
C GLU A 807 36.61 -26.31 -23.94
N LEU A 808 37.71 -25.56 -23.85
CA LEU A 808 37.87 -24.48 -22.87
C LEU A 808 36.88 -23.35 -23.12
N GLU A 809 36.70 -22.93 -24.38
CA GLU A 809 35.70 -21.93 -24.75
C GLU A 809 34.27 -22.41 -24.46
N CYS A 810 33.98 -23.70 -24.70
CA CYS A 810 32.70 -24.32 -24.36
C CYS A 810 32.46 -24.35 -22.84
N LYS A 811 33.47 -24.74 -22.05
CA LYS A 811 33.42 -24.74 -20.57
C LYS A 811 33.20 -23.33 -20.02
N SER A 812 33.86 -22.30 -20.57
CA SER A 812 33.59 -20.90 -20.22
C SER A 812 32.14 -20.51 -20.49
N LYS A 813 31.65 -20.76 -21.72
CA LYS A 813 30.27 -20.43 -22.12
C LYS A 813 29.21 -21.13 -21.26
N ILE A 814 29.49 -22.35 -20.78
CA ILE A 814 28.62 -23.08 -19.85
C ILE A 814 28.62 -22.40 -18.47
N LEU A 815 29.78 -22.00 -17.94
CA LEU A 815 29.87 -21.27 -16.67
C LEU A 815 29.19 -19.89 -16.75
N ASP A 816 29.38 -19.15 -17.84
CA ASP A 816 28.72 -17.86 -18.09
C ASP A 816 27.18 -18.04 -18.12
N ALA A 817 26.68 -19.09 -18.79
CA ALA A 817 25.26 -19.39 -18.86
C ALA A 817 24.69 -19.87 -17.51
N GLU A 818 25.45 -20.63 -16.73
CA GLU A 818 25.07 -21.03 -15.36
C GLU A 818 25.02 -19.82 -14.42
N GLN A 819 25.98 -18.90 -14.51
CA GLN A 819 25.97 -17.66 -13.73
C GLN A 819 24.80 -16.75 -14.12
N GLN A 820 24.47 -16.63 -15.41
CA GLN A 820 23.28 -15.90 -15.87
C GLN A 820 21.98 -16.54 -15.37
N LYS A 821 21.87 -17.87 -15.42
CA LYS A 821 20.76 -18.65 -14.85
C LYS A 821 20.63 -18.40 -13.34
N GLN A 822 21.73 -18.39 -12.59
CA GLN A 822 21.71 -18.13 -11.16
C GLN A 822 21.27 -16.69 -10.86
N ALA A 823 21.83 -15.69 -11.55
CA ALA A 823 21.40 -14.29 -11.41
C ALA A 823 19.91 -14.08 -11.76
N ALA A 824 19.37 -14.84 -12.72
CA ALA A 824 17.94 -14.84 -13.03
C ALA A 824 17.09 -15.50 -11.94
N LEU A 825 17.56 -16.59 -11.33
CA LEU A 825 16.90 -17.23 -10.18
C LEU A 825 16.87 -16.29 -8.95
N ASP A 826 17.96 -15.56 -8.70
CA ASP A 826 18.03 -14.59 -7.61
C ASP A 826 17.09 -13.39 -7.84
N GLN A 827 16.99 -12.90 -9.08
CA GLN A 827 15.97 -11.90 -9.46
C GLN A 827 14.54 -12.43 -9.26
N VAL A 828 14.25 -13.67 -9.67
CA VAL A 828 12.94 -14.31 -9.45
C VAL A 828 12.63 -14.46 -7.96
N LYS A 829 13.62 -14.74 -7.12
CA LYS A 829 13.49 -14.79 -5.66
C LYS A 829 13.12 -13.42 -5.08
N VAL A 830 13.83 -12.36 -5.46
CA VAL A 830 13.52 -10.98 -5.02
C VAL A 830 12.14 -10.52 -5.51
N LEU A 831 11.76 -10.85 -6.74
CA LEU A 831 10.41 -10.57 -7.27
C LEU A 831 9.33 -11.34 -6.50
N LYS A 832 9.57 -12.62 -6.15
CA LYS A 832 8.65 -13.39 -5.30
C LYS A 832 8.50 -12.77 -3.92
N GLU A 833 9.59 -12.42 -3.25
CA GLU A 833 9.58 -11.75 -1.94
C GLU A 833 8.84 -10.40 -1.99
N THR A 834 8.98 -9.66 -3.10
CA THR A 834 8.23 -8.42 -3.36
C THR A 834 6.73 -8.67 -3.54
N ILE A 835 6.35 -9.73 -4.25
CA ILE A 835 4.93 -10.13 -4.43
C ILE A 835 4.33 -10.61 -3.11
N GLU A 836 5.07 -11.38 -2.30
CA GLU A 836 4.68 -11.80 -0.96
C GLU A 836 4.38 -10.57 -0.08
N LYS A 837 5.26 -9.56 -0.09
CA LYS A 837 5.07 -8.29 0.63
C LYS A 837 3.84 -7.51 0.15
N MET A 838 3.65 -7.35 -1.17
CA MET A 838 2.46 -6.69 -1.73
C MET A 838 1.15 -7.43 -1.41
N ASN A 839 1.18 -8.75 -1.25
CA ASN A 839 0.02 -9.53 -0.84
C ASN A 839 -0.34 -9.31 0.64
N VAL A 840 0.65 -9.16 1.53
CA VAL A 840 0.42 -8.76 2.93
C VAL A 840 -0.15 -7.34 3.01
N GLU A 841 0.45 -6.38 2.31
CA GLU A 841 -0.05 -5.00 2.26
C GLU A 841 -1.48 -4.91 1.69
N ARG A 842 -1.84 -5.80 0.75
CA ARG A 842 -3.24 -5.95 0.30
C ARG A 842 -4.14 -6.50 1.40
N GLN A 843 -3.74 -7.53 2.15
CA GLN A 843 -4.53 -8.08 3.25
C GLN A 843 -4.79 -7.04 4.35
N ASP A 844 -3.76 -6.27 4.73
CA ASP A 844 -3.90 -5.14 5.67
C ASP A 844 -4.86 -4.08 5.14
N THR A 845 -4.76 -3.75 3.84
CA THR A 845 -5.66 -2.80 3.16
C THR A 845 -7.11 -3.30 3.14
N ASP A 846 -7.35 -4.58 2.88
CA ASP A 846 -8.69 -5.17 2.85
C ASP A 846 -9.26 -5.34 4.27
N GLN A 847 -8.43 -5.59 5.28
CA GLN A 847 -8.83 -5.52 6.69
C GLN A 847 -9.23 -4.09 7.08
N LEU A 848 -8.49 -3.07 6.64
CA LEU A 848 -8.82 -1.66 6.89
C LEU A 848 -10.14 -1.27 6.22
N LYS A 849 -10.41 -1.69 4.97
CA LYS A 849 -11.73 -1.51 4.33
C LYS A 849 -12.85 -2.12 5.14
N GLY A 850 -12.64 -3.32 5.71
CA GLY A 850 -13.62 -3.96 6.60
C GLY A 850 -13.92 -3.15 7.86
N GLN A 851 -12.92 -2.46 8.42
CA GLN A 851 -13.11 -1.55 9.55
C GLN A 851 -13.83 -0.25 9.14
N VAL A 852 -13.47 0.33 7.99
CA VAL A 852 -14.14 1.53 7.45
C VAL A 852 -15.62 1.26 7.18
N MET A 853 -15.95 0.18 6.47
CA MET A 853 -17.33 -0.23 6.18
C MET A 853 -18.15 -0.46 7.48
N LEU A 854 -17.53 -0.99 8.54
CA LEU A 854 -18.17 -1.15 9.85
C LEU A 854 -18.42 0.20 10.54
N LEU A 855 -17.50 1.15 10.43
CA LEU A 855 -17.67 2.50 10.97
C LEU A 855 -18.71 3.30 10.19
N GLU A 856 -18.75 3.18 8.85
CA GLU A 856 -19.76 3.76 7.98
C GLU A 856 -21.16 3.24 8.35
N ALA A 857 -21.34 1.93 8.46
CA ALA A 857 -22.63 1.34 8.88
C ALA A 857 -23.03 1.72 10.32
N GLN A 858 -22.07 1.94 11.23
CA GLN A 858 -22.36 2.47 12.56
C GLN A 858 -22.80 3.95 12.52
N LEU A 859 -22.16 4.76 11.67
CA LEU A 859 -22.44 6.18 11.54
C LEU A 859 -23.78 6.43 10.81
N GLU A 860 -24.08 5.65 9.77
CA GLU A 860 -25.38 5.64 9.09
C GLU A 860 -26.52 5.27 10.06
N LYS A 861 -26.33 4.22 10.87
CA LYS A 861 -27.29 3.86 11.94
C LYS A 861 -27.45 4.96 13.01
N GLN A 862 -26.39 5.70 13.33
CA GLN A 862 -26.49 6.86 14.22
C GLN A 862 -27.31 7.98 13.56
N LEU A 863 -27.05 8.31 12.28
CA LEU A 863 -27.82 9.30 11.52
C LEU A 863 -29.30 8.94 11.40
N GLU A 864 -29.62 7.67 11.14
CA GLU A 864 -31.01 7.19 11.13
C GLU A 864 -31.67 7.33 12.51
N SER A 865 -30.97 6.98 13.60
CA SER A 865 -31.50 7.17 14.96
C SER A 865 -31.71 8.65 15.35
N ILE A 866 -30.84 9.54 14.88
CA ILE A 866 -30.99 11.00 15.04
C ILE A 866 -32.19 11.50 14.24
N THR A 867 -32.36 11.01 13.02
CA THR A 867 -33.49 11.36 12.14
C THR A 867 -34.83 10.94 12.76
N ILE A 868 -34.92 9.72 13.29
CA ILE A 868 -36.10 9.22 14.03
C ILE A 868 -36.35 10.04 15.31
N SER A 869 -35.30 10.45 16.02
CA SER A 869 -35.45 11.33 17.18
C SER A 869 -35.89 12.76 16.81
N GLN A 870 -35.52 13.24 15.62
CA GLN A 870 -35.94 14.55 15.12
C GLN A 870 -37.40 14.53 14.67
N THR A 871 -37.83 13.53 13.89
CA THR A 871 -39.24 13.43 13.48
C THR A 871 -40.17 13.29 14.69
N TYR A 872 -39.80 12.48 15.69
CA TYR A 872 -40.54 12.41 16.96
C TYR A 872 -40.60 13.76 17.70
N ALA A 873 -39.52 14.54 17.69
CA ALA A 873 -39.49 15.88 18.30
C ALA A 873 -40.38 16.88 17.53
N GLU A 874 -40.44 16.77 16.20
CA GLU A 874 -41.30 17.59 15.33
C GLU A 874 -42.78 17.21 15.50
N GLU A 875 -43.14 15.92 15.51
CA GLU A 875 -44.48 15.42 15.84
C GLU A 875 -44.93 15.90 17.23
N MET A 876 -44.06 15.78 18.25
CA MET A 876 -44.33 16.27 19.61
C MET A 876 -44.42 17.81 19.69
N SER A 877 -43.86 18.53 18.71
CA SER A 877 -44.03 19.99 18.58
C SER A 877 -45.40 20.32 17.95
N GLN A 878 -45.77 19.62 16.88
CA GLN A 878 -47.09 19.75 16.22
C GLN A 878 -48.24 19.40 17.17
N LEU A 879 -48.11 18.31 17.93
CA LEU A 879 -49.08 17.93 18.97
C LEU A 879 -49.23 18.99 20.07
N LYS A 880 -48.14 19.64 20.48
CA LYS A 880 -48.20 20.76 21.45
C LYS A 880 -48.85 22.00 20.84
N ALA A 881 -48.56 22.32 19.58
CA ALA A 881 -49.19 23.43 18.87
C ALA A 881 -50.71 23.24 18.78
N LEU A 882 -51.16 22.07 18.31
CA LEU A 882 -52.58 21.73 18.18
C LEU A 882 -53.28 21.64 19.54
N LEU A 883 -52.60 21.15 20.59
CA LEU A 883 -53.12 21.19 21.96
C LEU A 883 -53.27 22.64 22.47
N SER A 884 -52.32 23.52 22.15
CA SER A 884 -52.41 24.94 22.54
C SER A 884 -53.51 25.68 21.78
N GLU A 885 -53.70 25.38 20.49
CA GLU A 885 -54.76 25.96 19.67
C GLU A 885 -56.14 25.50 20.17
N THR A 886 -56.35 24.20 20.37
CA THR A 886 -57.60 23.66 20.92
C THR A 886 -57.87 24.15 22.34
N GLN A 887 -56.83 24.42 23.15
CA GLN A 887 -57.01 25.05 24.46
C GLN A 887 -57.41 26.54 24.35
N VAL A 888 -56.89 27.30 23.37
CA VAL A 888 -57.35 28.67 23.07
C VAL A 888 -58.80 28.67 22.60
N GLN A 889 -59.17 27.77 21.68
CA GLN A 889 -60.56 27.60 21.21
C GLN A 889 -61.51 27.21 22.36
N LEU A 890 -61.09 26.34 23.28
CA LEU A 890 -61.87 25.99 24.48
C LEU A 890 -62.10 27.22 25.39
N VAL A 891 -61.06 28.06 25.57
CA VAL A 891 -61.15 29.28 26.37
C VAL A 891 -62.06 30.32 25.72
N SER A 892 -61.97 30.53 24.40
CA SER A 892 -62.86 31.46 23.69
C SER A 892 -64.32 30.98 23.76
N ALA A 893 -64.59 29.73 23.39
CA ALA A 893 -65.93 29.14 23.45
C ALA A 893 -66.53 29.15 24.87
N ASN A 894 -65.72 28.94 25.92
CA ASN A 894 -66.18 29.09 27.29
C ASN A 894 -66.47 30.56 27.67
N SER A 895 -65.70 31.53 27.17
CA SER A 895 -65.97 32.95 27.38
C SER A 895 -67.25 33.41 26.64
N GLU A 896 -67.47 32.94 25.42
CA GLU A 896 -68.70 33.16 24.64
C GLU A 896 -69.90 32.53 25.33
N ALA A 897 -69.78 31.29 25.83
CA ALA A 897 -70.84 30.64 26.61
C ALA A 897 -71.11 31.35 27.95
N GLN A 898 -70.11 31.99 28.56
CA GLN A 898 -70.33 32.85 29.73
C GLN A 898 -71.04 34.17 29.36
N GLN A 899 -70.67 34.80 28.25
CA GLN A 899 -71.36 35.99 27.72
C GLN A 899 -72.82 35.67 27.39
N GLN A 900 -73.10 34.61 26.63
CA GLN A 900 -74.46 34.17 26.31
C GLN A 900 -75.29 33.86 27.57
N ARG A 901 -74.69 33.28 28.62
CA ARG A 901 -75.35 33.09 29.92
C ARG A 901 -75.65 34.42 30.63
N ALA A 902 -74.76 35.41 30.54
CA ALA A 902 -74.98 36.74 31.11
C ALA A 902 -76.09 37.49 30.34
N GLU A 903 -76.11 37.40 29.01
CA GLU A 903 -77.15 37.96 28.15
C GLU A 903 -78.51 37.29 28.39
N LEU A 904 -78.57 35.96 28.45
CA LEU A 904 -79.78 35.21 28.83
C LEU A 904 -80.27 35.58 30.24
N SER A 905 -79.37 35.78 31.20
CA SER A 905 -79.70 36.25 32.54
C SER A 905 -80.28 37.66 32.51
N LEU A 906 -79.71 38.57 31.73
CA LEU A 906 -80.20 39.94 31.55
C LEU A 906 -81.58 39.97 30.85
N VAL A 907 -81.79 39.15 29.83
CA VAL A 907 -83.09 38.97 29.15
C VAL A 907 -84.13 38.37 30.10
N SER A 908 -83.74 37.39 30.93
CA SER A 908 -84.61 36.80 31.95
C SER A 908 -85.02 37.85 33.00
N LEU A 909 -84.07 38.61 33.55
CA LEU A 909 -84.33 39.74 34.44
C LEU A 909 -85.23 40.80 33.80
N THR A 910 -84.98 41.15 32.55
CA THR A 910 -85.79 42.12 31.80
C THR A 910 -87.23 41.62 31.60
N SER A 911 -87.40 40.33 31.32
CA SER A 911 -88.71 39.68 31.21
C SER A 911 -89.45 39.68 32.55
N VAL A 912 -88.78 39.31 33.65
CA VAL A 912 -89.35 39.34 35.01
C VAL A 912 -89.73 40.77 35.43
N LEU A 913 -88.88 41.76 35.14
CA LEU A 913 -89.18 43.18 35.37
C LEU A 913 -90.37 43.65 34.52
N CYS A 914 -90.45 43.25 33.26
CA CYS A 914 -91.58 43.57 32.38
C CYS A 914 -92.90 43.00 32.93
N VAL A 915 -92.91 41.72 33.32
CA VAL A 915 -94.08 41.09 33.98
C VAL A 915 -94.42 41.80 35.30
N PHE A 916 -93.43 42.21 36.09
CA PHE A 916 -93.65 42.97 37.31
C PHE A 916 -94.28 44.35 37.03
N PHE A 917 -93.79 45.09 36.03
CA PHE A 917 -94.39 46.36 35.60
C PHE A 917 -95.82 46.19 35.07
N TYR A 918 -96.12 45.10 34.36
CA TYR A 918 -97.49 44.78 33.94
C TYR A 918 -98.41 44.42 35.11
N LEU A 919 -97.93 43.66 36.10
CA LEU A 919 -98.75 43.21 37.25
C LEU A 919 -98.92 44.27 38.35
N CYS A 920 -97.95 45.18 38.53
CA CYS A 920 -98.01 46.27 39.52
C CYS A 920 -99.33 47.07 39.49
N PRO A 921 -99.82 47.60 38.34
CA PRO A 921 -101.11 48.30 38.28
C PRO A 921 -102.33 47.41 38.50
N TYR A 922 -102.23 46.07 38.33
CA TYR A 922 -103.29 45.14 38.74
C TYR A 922 -103.27 44.91 40.26
N GLN A 923 -102.09 44.81 40.88
CA GLN A 923 -101.99 44.74 42.34
C GLN A 923 -102.54 46.03 42.98
N GLU A 924 -102.15 47.20 42.47
CA GLU A 924 -102.63 48.49 42.99
C GLU A 924 -104.16 48.65 42.80
N ARG A 925 -104.72 48.14 41.69
CA ARG A 925 -106.17 48.09 41.46
C ARG A 925 -106.88 47.13 42.41
N LEU A 926 -106.30 45.95 42.66
CA LEU A 926 -106.80 44.99 43.65
C LEU A 926 -106.72 45.55 45.08
N GLU A 927 -105.69 46.35 45.41
CA GLU A 927 -105.58 47.05 46.70
C GLU A 927 -106.70 48.10 46.85
N LYS A 928 -107.00 48.83 45.77
CA LYS A 928 -108.12 49.79 45.68
C LYS A 928 -109.47 49.08 45.80
N GLU A 929 -109.68 47.93 45.16
CA GLU A 929 -110.90 47.12 45.31
C GLU A 929 -111.04 46.51 46.70
N LYS A 930 -109.96 45.99 47.31
CA LYS A 930 -109.96 45.53 48.71
C LYS A 930 -110.32 46.65 49.68
N LYS A 931 -109.82 47.87 49.43
CA LYS A 931 -110.22 49.05 50.20
C LYS A 931 -111.70 49.37 49.97
N LEU A 932 -112.14 49.46 48.72
CA LEU A 932 -113.55 49.75 48.37
C LEU A 932 -114.51 48.73 48.99
N THR A 933 -114.14 47.44 49.01
CA THR A 933 -114.91 46.35 49.62
C THR A 933 -114.95 46.47 51.14
N ARG A 934 -113.84 46.88 51.77
CA ARG A 934 -113.79 47.17 53.22
C ARG A 934 -114.66 48.38 53.59
N ASP A 935 -114.57 49.44 52.80
CA ASP A 935 -115.34 50.68 52.99
C ASP A 935 -116.85 50.40 52.74
N LEU A 936 -117.19 49.59 51.73
CA LEU A 936 -118.55 49.09 51.48
C LEU A 936 -119.05 48.19 52.61
N GLY A 937 -118.18 47.36 53.21
CA GLY A 937 -118.50 46.60 54.42
C GLY A 937 -118.78 47.48 55.64
N GLN A 938 -118.07 48.61 55.77
CA GLN A 938 -118.38 49.63 56.79
C GLN A 938 -119.72 50.36 56.51
N VAL A 939 -120.06 50.59 55.24
CA VAL A 939 -121.37 51.13 54.85
C VAL A 939 -122.49 50.11 55.11
N ALA A 940 -122.29 48.83 54.77
CA ALA A 940 -123.26 47.77 54.99
C ALA A 940 -123.52 47.51 56.49
N THR A 941 -122.48 47.54 57.33
CA THR A 941 -122.65 47.43 58.79
C THR A 941 -123.33 48.66 59.39
N LYS A 942 -123.03 49.88 58.92
CA LYS A 942 -123.79 51.09 59.29
C LYS A 942 -125.26 51.02 58.86
N LEU A 943 -125.55 50.54 57.64
CA LEU A 943 -126.91 50.30 57.17
C LEU A 943 -127.63 49.25 58.03
N GLN A 944 -126.98 48.15 58.38
CA GLN A 944 -127.54 47.11 59.23
C GLN A 944 -127.80 47.63 60.66
N GLN A 945 -126.94 48.51 61.18
CA GLN A 945 -127.14 49.15 62.49
C GLN A 945 -128.26 50.20 62.46
N LEU A 946 -128.39 50.99 61.38
CA LEU A 946 -129.53 51.88 61.16
C LEU A 946 -130.83 51.09 61.04
N LEU A 947 -130.85 50.01 60.25
CA LEU A 947 -132.02 49.16 60.07
C LEU A 947 -132.45 48.53 61.41
N LYS A 948 -131.47 48.13 62.24
CA LYS A 948 -131.71 47.67 63.61
C LYS A 948 -132.25 48.78 64.53
N SER A 949 -131.75 50.02 64.42
CA SER A 949 -132.33 51.19 65.12
C SER A 949 -133.78 51.41 64.70
N THR A 950 -134.08 51.45 63.40
CA THR A 950 -135.46 51.62 62.91
C THR A 950 -136.37 50.44 63.27
N GLN A 951 -135.84 49.23 63.44
CA GLN A 951 -136.60 48.09 63.94
C GLN A 951 -136.89 48.23 65.44
N GLU A 952 -135.92 48.68 66.24
CA GLU A 952 -136.09 48.96 67.68
C GLU A 952 -137.04 50.15 67.91
N GLU A 953 -136.98 51.20 67.08
CA GLU A 953 -137.92 52.31 67.04
C GLU A 953 -139.33 51.84 66.64
N LEU A 954 -139.46 51.01 65.60
CA LEU A 954 -140.73 50.42 65.16
C LEU A 954 -141.34 49.49 66.22
N ASP A 955 -140.53 48.74 66.95
CA ASP A 955 -141.01 47.89 68.04
C ASP A 955 -141.35 48.69 69.30
N GLN A 956 -140.69 49.83 69.56
CA GLN A 956 -141.16 50.84 70.53
C GLN A 956 -142.46 51.52 70.07
N GLU A 957 -142.65 51.79 68.78
CA GLU A 957 -143.89 52.35 68.24
C GLU A 957 -145.05 51.35 68.37
N LYS A 958 -144.80 50.05 68.13
CA LYS A 958 -145.78 48.98 68.42
C LYS A 958 -146.11 48.87 69.90
N GLU A 959 -145.11 48.94 70.79
CA GLU A 959 -145.37 48.81 72.23
C GLU A 959 -146.03 50.07 72.80
N THR A 960 -145.76 51.27 72.28
CA THR A 960 -146.51 52.49 72.62
C THR A 960 -147.93 52.49 72.03
N MET A 961 -148.12 52.00 70.80
CA MET A 961 -149.44 51.74 70.22
C MET A 961 -150.24 50.73 71.07
N LYS A 962 -149.60 49.66 71.55
CA LYS A 962 -150.19 48.68 72.46
C LYS A 962 -150.53 49.27 73.82
N ASN A 963 -149.64 50.09 74.41
CA ASN A 963 -149.94 50.82 75.66
C ASN A 963 -151.11 51.81 75.48
N LEU A 964 -151.20 52.49 74.34
CA LEU A 964 -152.36 53.33 74.00
C LEU A 964 -153.63 52.49 73.84
N GLN A 965 -153.55 51.32 73.19
CA GLN A 965 -154.67 50.39 73.00
C GLN A 965 -155.16 49.79 74.34
N GLU A 966 -154.26 49.51 75.29
CA GLU A 966 -154.58 49.07 76.65
C GLU A 966 -155.13 50.22 77.50
N GLN A 967 -154.62 51.45 77.40
CA GLN A 967 -155.20 52.63 78.05
C GLN A 967 -156.62 52.96 77.53
N LEU A 968 -156.88 52.75 76.23
CA LEU A 968 -158.21 52.89 75.64
C LEU A 968 -159.21 51.82 76.14
N HIS A 969 -158.75 50.61 76.49
CA HIS A 969 -159.62 49.57 77.05
C HIS A 969 -159.93 49.74 78.54
N GLY A 970 -159.32 50.72 79.22
CA GLY A 970 -159.55 50.98 80.65
C GLY A 970 -160.88 51.67 80.99
N LYS A 971 -161.62 52.22 80.01
CA LYS A 971 -162.91 52.91 80.24
C LYS A 971 -163.92 52.69 79.11
N VAL A 972 -165.17 52.45 79.52
CA VAL A 972 -166.41 52.35 78.72
C VAL A 972 -166.69 51.00 78.03
N HIS A 973 -167.90 50.49 78.30
CA HIS A 973 -168.61 49.42 77.60
C HIS A 973 -168.46 49.44 76.05
N TYR A 974 -168.28 48.27 75.41
CA TYR A 974 -169.38 47.53 74.76
C TYR A 974 -168.96 46.16 74.15
N LYS A 975 -169.17 45.09 74.94
CA LYS A 975 -169.83 43.81 74.58
C LYS A 975 -169.61 43.13 73.19
N HIS A 976 -168.96 41.94 73.24
CA HIS A 976 -169.15 40.73 72.38
C HIS A 976 -168.61 40.73 70.92
N PHE A 977 -168.23 39.61 70.28
CA PHE A 977 -167.92 38.20 70.69
C PHE A 977 -166.91 37.60 69.66
N PRO A 978 -166.42 36.33 69.77
CA PRO A 978 -165.29 35.81 68.97
C PRO A 978 -165.71 35.04 67.70
N ASP A 979 -164.75 34.75 66.78
CA ASP A 979 -164.33 33.35 66.50
C ASP A 979 -163.22 33.19 65.41
N ASN A 980 -162.25 32.31 65.73
CA ASN A 980 -161.72 31.20 64.93
C ASN A 980 -161.63 31.29 63.36
N HIS A 981 -160.42 31.19 62.77
CA HIS A 981 -160.03 30.08 61.86
C HIS A 981 -158.55 30.06 61.40
N LYS A 982 -158.09 28.90 60.91
CA LYS A 982 -156.78 28.65 60.27
C LYS A 982 -156.89 28.68 58.73
N CYS A 983 -155.86 29.12 57.98
CA CYS A 983 -155.62 28.59 56.60
C CYS A 983 -154.21 28.80 55.99
N ARG A 984 -153.38 27.75 56.08
CA ARG A 984 -152.60 27.06 55.02
C ARG A 984 -152.24 27.75 53.67
N ALA A 985 -150.97 28.19 53.56
CA ALA A 985 -149.96 27.85 52.53
C ALA A 985 -150.02 28.32 51.04
N VAL A 986 -148.85 28.14 50.38
CA VAL A 986 -148.51 28.16 48.93
C VAL A 986 -148.22 29.51 48.26
N ASN A 987 -146.94 29.73 47.89
CA ASN A 987 -146.53 29.97 46.50
C ASN A 987 -145.01 29.77 46.29
N LEU A 988 -144.59 29.71 45.01
CA LEU A 988 -143.19 29.49 44.58
C LEU A 988 -142.51 30.81 44.20
N CYS A 989 -141.20 30.90 44.46
CA CYS A 989 -140.14 31.20 43.47
C CYS A 989 -138.77 30.93 44.10
#